data_AF-A0A662K758-F1
#
_entry.id   AF-A0A662K758-F1
#
_cell.length_a   1.000
_cell.length_b   1.000
_cell.length_c   1.000
_cell.angle_alpha   90.00
_cell.angle_beta   90.00
_cell.angle_gamma   90.00
#
_symmetry.space_group_name_H-M   'P 1'
#
loop_
_entity.id
_entity.type
_entity.pdbx_description
1 polymer ?
#
loop_
_entity_poly.entity_id
_entity_poly.type
_entity_poly.pdbx_seq_one_letter_code
_entity_poly.pdbx_strand_id
1 'polypeptide(L)'
;MEKHDRYFVGKLAVLLILMMLCGVGLNAGMKYDSILINTSAQNNSDIKPIANNITLHISDFKTSLFEKHTLSIWIESLDKDTGGVIVNGVDTRNPFTPFTWDWGDGSIDDGFFPQNHTYIDRTRNYILKVISNYADGSADRAEVLIRFVPPKVDFKPLSSNVSVIVPNYMITLKSRLPGYRIPKLTYFDDSFFNVVNRTVVEYVLSIASEIQMDFANNDVYLINESFMQYLLRDVHFGGGYTLWYTDPIAFAMGDCMMRKSIPWSSLFHEMGHDVTLNSPANYFYGGKIDGNANAIFSESMAQIFQHSTAYEIINNAKVYGLSEDLVFEIKQSAISSIMMVKNAYEEYINSGMVFSSWNDPVTERDETFNTFMTLAYKFFEHAEKSGLGYRMPLKRMMMLLQTFCEEDKERYSQFENSPEAENFRATLMVAALSFAFEEDLREEFKRLNFPVDDKIYDELINRIKDTLMTNNLPSKPIVSGSNDGHKNISYTYTIVSVDLDNDSLQYFIDWGDGSNYTSKFIDGNTSLTVNHTWDRAGRYIVKVKAFDNETFSANSSYIVYIDSLEVDDIGYLIDIDSNGIYDRFHNKSSGLESNVGYKNGEYLIDGDGDNIWDYSFSEYSGLVKHVENRERKHTPSFEIILMLLATIFTLIWYVNKKK
;
A
#
# COMPACT_ATOMS: atom_id res chain seq x y z
N MET A 1 45.07 7.70 -10.18
CA MET A 1 44.23 8.91 -10.11
C MET A 1 43.38 9.13 -11.37
N GLU A 2 43.25 8.14 -12.26
CA GLU A 2 42.24 8.07 -13.35
C GLU A 2 41.96 6.58 -13.60
N LYS A 3 41.03 5.99 -12.86
CA LYS A 3 40.50 4.61 -13.09
C LYS A 3 39.26 4.28 -12.22
N HIS A 4 38.49 5.28 -11.81
CA HIS A 4 37.27 5.10 -10.98
C HIS A 4 35.96 5.52 -11.70
N ASP A 5 36.00 5.78 -13.01
CA ASP A 5 34.88 6.39 -13.76
C ASP A 5 33.86 5.41 -14.38
N ARG A 6 33.66 4.22 -13.80
CA ARG A 6 32.67 3.25 -14.32
C ARG A 6 31.87 2.44 -13.29
N TYR A 7 31.77 2.93 -12.05
CA TYR A 7 30.94 2.31 -11.02
C TYR A 7 29.94 3.33 -10.50
N PHE A 8 28.82 3.46 -11.21
CA PHE A 8 27.52 4.03 -10.80
C PHE A 8 26.79 4.53 -12.04
N VAL A 9 26.22 3.58 -12.79
CA VAL A 9 24.94 3.60 -13.50
C VAL A 9 24.87 2.18 -14.07
N GLY A 10 23.93 1.35 -13.61
CA GLY A 10 23.61 0.08 -14.27
C GLY A 10 23.12 0.36 -15.68
N LYS A 11 24.05 0.55 -16.61
CA LYS A 11 23.76 1.11 -17.94
C LYS A 11 23.41 0.06 -18.99
N LEU A 12 23.29 -1.21 -18.62
CA LEU A 12 22.88 -2.27 -19.54
C LEU A 12 21.81 -3.26 -18.99
N ALA A 13 21.71 -3.48 -17.68
CA ALA A 13 20.71 -4.42 -17.13
C ALA A 13 19.26 -3.89 -17.28
N VAL A 14 19.05 -2.57 -17.18
CA VAL A 14 17.72 -1.96 -17.36
C VAL A 14 17.31 -1.86 -18.83
N LEU A 15 18.26 -1.90 -19.78
CA LEU A 15 17.94 -1.76 -21.21
C LEU A 15 17.34 -3.04 -21.82
N LEU A 16 17.66 -4.22 -21.28
CA LEU A 16 17.05 -5.48 -21.71
C LEU A 16 15.70 -5.76 -21.05
N ILE A 17 15.51 -5.36 -19.78
CA ILE A 17 14.21 -5.44 -19.09
C ILE A 17 13.16 -4.55 -19.79
N LEU A 18 13.59 -3.47 -20.44
CA LEU A 18 12.71 -2.53 -21.16
C LEU A 18 12.43 -2.84 -22.63
N MET A 19 13.19 -3.72 -23.30
CA MET A 19 12.85 -4.12 -24.67
C MET A 19 11.68 -5.10 -24.74
N MET A 20 11.35 -5.81 -23.65
CA MET A 20 10.14 -6.64 -23.57
C MET A 20 8.87 -5.84 -23.19
N LEU A 21 9.02 -4.59 -22.73
CA LEU A 21 7.90 -3.67 -22.45
C LEU A 21 7.33 -3.00 -23.72
N CYS A 22 7.95 -3.22 -24.89
CA CYS A 22 7.37 -2.92 -26.19
C CYS A 22 6.93 -4.23 -26.85
N GLY A 23 5.63 -4.52 -26.76
CA GLY A 23 5.05 -5.78 -27.24
C GLY A 23 5.51 -6.19 -28.64
N VAL A 24 6.04 -7.41 -28.74
CA VAL A 24 5.99 -8.24 -29.96
C VAL A 24 5.84 -9.69 -29.49
N GLY A 25 4.68 -10.29 -29.78
CA GLY A 25 4.45 -11.71 -29.51
C GLY A 25 5.34 -12.59 -30.39
N LEU A 26 5.85 -13.68 -29.83
CA LEU A 26 6.51 -14.74 -30.60
C LEU A 26 6.10 -16.11 -30.07
N ASN A 27 5.46 -16.85 -30.97
CA ASN A 27 5.09 -18.26 -30.87
C ASN A 27 6.30 -19.16 -30.64
N ALA A 28 6.19 -20.10 -29.71
CA ALA A 28 6.95 -21.34 -29.75
C ALA A 28 6.07 -22.49 -29.22
N GLY A 29 5.56 -23.30 -30.14
CA GLY A 29 4.81 -24.51 -29.80
C GLY A 29 5.74 -25.62 -29.34
N MET A 30 5.47 -26.19 -28.18
CA MET A 30 6.09 -27.44 -27.72
C MET A 30 5.03 -28.33 -27.07
N LYS A 31 4.87 -29.52 -27.66
CA LYS A 31 4.02 -30.62 -27.16
C LYS A 31 4.65 -31.19 -25.89
N TYR A 32 3.85 -31.37 -24.85
CA TYR A 32 4.19 -32.21 -23.71
C TYR A 32 3.13 -33.30 -23.53
N ASP A 33 3.60 -34.54 -23.53
CA ASP A 33 2.81 -35.73 -23.25
C ASP A 33 2.45 -35.79 -21.75
N SER A 34 1.16 -35.99 -21.48
CA SER A 34 0.58 -36.11 -20.15
C SER A 34 0.91 -37.46 -19.50
N ILE A 35 1.49 -37.45 -18.30
CA ILE A 35 1.53 -38.61 -17.40
C ILE A 35 0.47 -38.39 -16.31
N LEU A 36 -0.60 -39.18 -16.37
CA LEU A 36 -1.68 -39.27 -15.39
C LEU A 36 -1.19 -40.03 -14.13
N ILE A 37 -1.37 -39.44 -12.95
CA ILE A 37 -1.48 -40.19 -11.70
C ILE A 37 -2.89 -39.99 -11.15
N ASN A 38 -3.61 -41.10 -11.11
CA ASN A 38 -5.02 -41.22 -10.75
C ASN A 38 -5.10 -41.62 -9.27
N THR A 39 -5.82 -40.88 -8.43
CA THR A 39 -6.35 -41.45 -7.17
C THR A 39 -7.80 -41.02 -6.98
N SER A 40 -8.67 -42.02 -7.08
CA SER A 40 -10.10 -41.99 -6.84
C SER A 40 -10.44 -42.13 -5.36
N ALA A 41 -11.45 -41.42 -4.88
CA ALA A 41 -12.33 -41.90 -3.81
C ALA A 41 -13.74 -41.29 -3.96
N GLN A 42 -14.73 -42.19 -3.97
CA GLN A 42 -16.15 -41.93 -4.22
C GLN A 42 -16.91 -41.38 -2.99
N ASN A 43 -17.97 -40.64 -3.33
CA ASN A 43 -19.12 -40.13 -2.56
C ASN A 43 -19.67 -41.02 -1.41
N ASN A 44 -20.22 -40.36 -0.38
CA ASN A 44 -21.65 -40.52 -0.05
C ASN A 44 -22.27 -39.40 0.84
N SER A 45 -23.35 -38.82 0.30
CA SER A 45 -24.64 -38.35 0.86
C SER A 45 -24.77 -37.57 2.19
N ASP A 46 -25.36 -36.37 2.03
CA ASP A 46 -26.46 -35.75 2.78
C ASP A 46 -26.26 -35.29 4.24
N ILE A 47 -26.13 -33.96 4.40
CA ILE A 47 -27.05 -33.03 5.10
C ILE A 47 -26.42 -31.62 4.96
N LYS A 48 -27.10 -30.69 4.27
CA LYS A 48 -26.67 -29.28 4.16
C LYS A 48 -27.25 -28.45 5.31
N PRO A 49 -26.44 -27.86 6.21
CA PRO A 49 -26.82 -26.64 6.89
C PRO A 49 -26.59 -25.48 5.92
N ILE A 50 -27.63 -24.66 5.70
CA ILE A 50 -27.51 -23.37 5.03
C ILE A 50 -26.75 -22.45 6.00
N ALA A 51 -25.42 -22.52 5.96
CA ALA A 51 -24.57 -21.47 6.47
C ALA A 51 -24.49 -20.42 5.37
N ASN A 52 -24.99 -19.22 5.64
CA ASN A 52 -24.59 -18.02 4.91
C ASN A 52 -23.11 -17.77 5.21
N ASN A 53 -22.23 -18.57 4.61
CA ASN A 53 -20.82 -18.25 4.51
C ASN A 53 -20.74 -17.06 3.56
N ILE A 54 -20.70 -15.86 4.11
CA ILE A 54 -20.06 -14.73 3.43
C ILE A 54 -18.59 -15.13 3.37
N THR A 55 -18.22 -15.87 2.33
CA THR A 55 -16.82 -16.09 2.01
C THR A 55 -16.28 -14.72 1.63
N LEU A 56 -15.56 -14.07 2.54
CA LEU A 56 -14.75 -12.90 2.20
C LEU A 56 -13.84 -13.34 1.06
N HIS A 57 -14.08 -12.81 -0.15
CA HIS A 57 -13.26 -13.10 -1.30
C HIS A 57 -11.95 -12.34 -1.13
N ILE A 58 -10.97 -12.99 -0.50
CA ILE A 58 -9.59 -12.51 -0.45
C ILE A 58 -9.06 -12.55 -1.89
N SER A 59 -8.51 -11.44 -2.38
CA SER A 59 -7.76 -11.44 -3.62
C SER A 59 -6.39 -12.05 -3.37
N ASP A 60 -6.03 -13.01 -4.20
CA ASP A 60 -4.74 -13.71 -4.16
C ASP A 60 -4.08 -13.69 -5.56
N PHE A 61 -2.86 -14.23 -5.65
CA PHE A 61 -2.14 -14.39 -6.91
C PHE A 61 -2.10 -15.84 -7.39
N LYS A 62 -2.89 -16.75 -6.82
CA LYS A 62 -2.83 -18.20 -7.13
C LYS A 62 -3.08 -18.48 -8.60
N THR A 63 -4.11 -17.84 -9.16
CA THR A 63 -4.44 -18.03 -10.58
C THR A 63 -3.29 -17.56 -11.46
N SER A 64 -2.70 -16.40 -11.16
CA SER A 64 -1.58 -15.85 -11.91
C SER A 64 -0.29 -16.66 -11.77
N LEU A 65 -0.03 -17.26 -10.61
CA LEU A 65 1.17 -18.04 -10.32
C LEU A 65 1.10 -19.50 -10.80
N PHE A 66 -0.06 -20.13 -10.70
CA PHE A 66 -0.17 -21.59 -10.87
C PHE A 66 -1.06 -22.03 -12.03
N GLU A 67 -1.95 -21.16 -12.53
CA GLU A 67 -2.84 -21.50 -13.63
C GLU A 67 -2.27 -21.01 -14.98
N LYS A 68 -2.79 -21.61 -16.06
CA LYS A 68 -2.47 -21.21 -17.42
C LYS A 68 -3.65 -20.42 -17.98
N HIS A 69 -3.45 -19.12 -18.17
CA HIS A 69 -4.40 -18.28 -18.87
C HIS A 69 -4.20 -18.37 -20.38
N THR A 70 -5.29 -18.49 -21.11
CA THR A 70 -5.34 -18.61 -22.56
C THR A 70 -6.13 -17.49 -23.21
N LEU A 71 -7.03 -16.85 -22.46
CA LEU A 71 -7.85 -15.70 -22.84
C LEU A 71 -7.13 -14.38 -22.53
N SER A 72 -7.16 -13.45 -23.47
CA SER A 72 -6.67 -12.08 -23.28
C SER A 72 -7.55 -11.11 -24.04
N ILE A 73 -7.88 -9.97 -23.43
CA ILE A 73 -8.76 -8.96 -24.01
C ILE A 73 -8.13 -7.56 -23.96
N TRP A 74 -8.52 -6.69 -24.88
CA TRP A 74 -8.12 -5.28 -24.87
C TRP A 74 -9.22 -4.40 -25.48
N ILE A 75 -9.26 -3.15 -25.04
CA ILE A 75 -10.14 -2.13 -25.63
C ILE A 75 -9.55 -1.73 -26.98
N GLU A 76 -10.29 -1.97 -28.05
CA GLU A 76 -9.93 -1.55 -29.40
C GLU A 76 -10.30 -0.08 -29.63
N SER A 77 -11.46 0.34 -29.12
CA SER A 77 -11.85 1.76 -29.09
C SER A 77 -12.80 2.06 -27.94
N LEU A 78 -12.72 3.29 -27.42
CA LEU A 78 -13.63 3.84 -26.42
C LEU A 78 -13.96 5.29 -26.78
N ASP A 79 -15.22 5.54 -27.09
CA ASP A 79 -15.77 6.88 -27.26
C ASP A 79 -16.40 7.33 -25.93
N LYS A 80 -15.71 8.25 -25.26
CA LYS A 80 -16.15 8.78 -23.96
C LYS A 80 -17.39 9.69 -24.07
N ASP A 81 -17.65 10.26 -25.24
CA ASP A 81 -18.75 11.18 -25.46
C ASP A 81 -20.06 10.42 -25.74
N THR A 82 -19.98 9.32 -26.50
CA THR A 82 -21.16 8.49 -26.78
C THR A 82 -21.34 7.36 -25.77
N GLY A 83 -20.27 6.91 -25.12
CA GLY A 83 -20.29 5.72 -24.26
C GLY A 83 -20.01 4.42 -25.03
N GLY A 84 -19.80 4.50 -26.35
CA GLY A 84 -19.53 3.35 -27.21
C GLY A 84 -18.15 2.75 -26.95
N VAL A 85 -18.08 1.44 -26.82
CA VAL A 85 -16.84 0.69 -26.68
C VAL A 85 -16.78 -0.46 -27.68
N ILE A 86 -15.60 -0.75 -28.21
CA ILE A 86 -15.29 -1.98 -28.95
C ILE A 86 -14.18 -2.69 -28.21
N VAL A 87 -14.42 -3.96 -27.88
CA VAL A 87 -13.47 -4.81 -27.18
C VAL A 87 -13.14 -6.02 -28.03
N ASN A 88 -11.85 -6.31 -28.12
CA ASN A 88 -11.30 -7.39 -28.90
C ASN A 88 -10.47 -8.29 -27.98
N GLY A 89 -10.00 -9.42 -28.50
CA GLY A 89 -9.31 -10.40 -27.70
C GLY A 89 -8.76 -11.55 -28.52
N VAL A 90 -8.05 -12.42 -27.81
CA VAL A 90 -7.55 -13.70 -28.32
C VAL A 90 -7.74 -14.77 -27.27
N ASP A 91 -8.08 -15.97 -27.70
CA ASP A 91 -8.01 -17.17 -26.87
C ASP A 91 -7.13 -18.21 -27.57
N THR A 92 -6.00 -18.55 -26.96
CA THR A 92 -5.04 -19.50 -27.54
C THR A 92 -5.57 -20.93 -27.64
N ARG A 93 -6.67 -21.26 -26.95
CA ARG A 93 -7.39 -22.54 -27.12
C ARG A 93 -8.35 -22.55 -28.32
N ASN A 94 -8.61 -21.40 -28.94
CA ASN A 94 -9.47 -21.25 -30.12
C ASN A 94 -10.84 -21.96 -29.97
N PRO A 95 -11.66 -21.58 -28.97
CA PRO A 95 -12.95 -22.22 -28.73
C PRO A 95 -13.96 -21.98 -29.87
N PHE A 96 -14.83 -22.96 -30.11
CA PHE A 96 -15.97 -22.84 -31.04
C PHE A 96 -17.28 -22.44 -30.36
N THR A 97 -17.26 -22.25 -29.04
CA THR A 97 -18.37 -21.72 -28.26
C THR A 97 -18.17 -20.21 -28.06
N PRO A 98 -19.21 -19.37 -28.19
CA PRO A 98 -19.10 -17.94 -27.90
C PRO A 98 -18.60 -17.68 -26.47
N PHE A 99 -17.91 -16.56 -26.28
CA PHE A 99 -17.55 -16.06 -24.95
C PHE A 99 -18.77 -15.41 -24.30
N THR A 100 -18.84 -15.47 -22.98
CA THR A 100 -19.83 -14.73 -22.20
C THR A 100 -19.22 -13.41 -21.74
N TRP A 101 -19.95 -12.31 -21.95
CA TRP A 101 -19.54 -10.94 -21.69
C TRP A 101 -20.40 -10.36 -20.57
N ASP A 102 -19.81 -10.04 -19.43
CA ASP A 102 -20.44 -9.27 -18.37
C ASP A 102 -19.90 -7.84 -18.40
N TRP A 103 -20.69 -6.92 -18.94
CA TRP A 103 -20.28 -5.52 -19.14
C TRP A 103 -20.20 -4.72 -17.82
N GLY A 104 -20.58 -5.30 -16.67
CA GLY A 104 -20.50 -4.63 -15.37
C GLY A 104 -21.54 -3.51 -15.15
N ASP A 105 -22.39 -3.24 -16.13
CA ASP A 105 -23.57 -2.38 -16.02
C ASP A 105 -24.88 -3.17 -15.82
N GLY A 106 -24.78 -4.50 -15.69
CA GLY A 106 -25.90 -5.43 -15.59
C GLY A 106 -26.27 -6.08 -16.93
N SER A 107 -25.70 -5.63 -18.05
CA SER A 107 -25.86 -6.26 -19.36
C SER A 107 -24.95 -7.48 -19.49
N ILE A 108 -25.52 -8.59 -19.96
CA ILE A 108 -24.79 -9.82 -20.28
C ILE A 108 -25.06 -10.17 -21.74
N ASP A 109 -24.00 -10.45 -22.50
CA ASP A 109 -24.07 -10.91 -23.89
C ASP A 109 -23.26 -12.20 -24.10
N ASP A 110 -23.54 -12.92 -25.19
CA ASP A 110 -22.71 -14.02 -25.68
C ASP A 110 -22.24 -13.71 -27.11
N GLY A 111 -20.94 -13.82 -27.38
CA GLY A 111 -20.39 -13.48 -28.68
C GLY A 111 -18.90 -13.75 -28.84
N PHE A 112 -18.45 -13.83 -30.08
CA PHE A 112 -17.02 -13.88 -30.42
C PHE A 112 -16.44 -12.48 -30.56
N PHE A 113 -15.11 -12.37 -30.45
CA PHE A 113 -14.41 -11.12 -30.70
C PHE A 113 -14.53 -10.65 -32.16
N PRO A 114 -14.55 -9.33 -32.41
CA PRO A 114 -14.78 -8.26 -31.42
C PRO A 114 -16.25 -8.14 -31.03
N GLN A 115 -16.53 -7.59 -29.84
CA GLN A 115 -17.87 -7.18 -29.41
C GLN A 115 -17.94 -5.67 -29.14
N ASN A 116 -19.14 -5.11 -29.26
CA ASN A 116 -19.41 -3.71 -28.99
C ASN A 116 -20.50 -3.54 -27.92
N HIS A 117 -20.42 -2.45 -27.18
CA HIS A 117 -21.41 -2.08 -26.17
C HIS A 117 -21.53 -0.56 -26.06
N THR A 118 -22.60 -0.06 -25.44
CA THR A 118 -22.77 1.37 -25.19
C THR A 118 -23.21 1.61 -23.75
N TYR A 119 -22.34 2.22 -22.96
CA TYR A 119 -22.63 2.59 -21.57
C TYR A 119 -23.44 3.89 -21.52
N ILE A 120 -24.62 3.83 -20.89
CA ILE A 120 -25.51 4.98 -20.74
C ILE A 120 -24.98 5.94 -19.65
N ASP A 121 -24.66 5.41 -18.47
CA ASP A 121 -24.13 6.20 -17.37
C ASP A 121 -22.60 6.30 -17.48
N ARG A 122 -22.12 7.47 -17.91
CA ARG A 122 -20.70 7.77 -18.09
C ARG A 122 -20.13 8.56 -16.90
N THR A 123 -20.87 8.65 -15.80
CA THR A 123 -20.42 9.30 -14.56
C THR A 123 -19.66 8.35 -13.62
N ARG A 124 -19.55 7.07 -14.01
CA ARG A 124 -18.81 6.01 -13.31
C ARG A 124 -18.02 5.14 -14.29
N ASN A 125 -17.11 4.33 -13.73
CA ASN A 125 -16.33 3.35 -14.49
C ASN A 125 -16.93 1.94 -14.34
N TYR A 126 -16.53 1.03 -15.24
CA TYR A 126 -17.05 -0.35 -15.30
C TYR A 126 -15.90 -1.34 -15.47
N ILE A 127 -16.01 -2.50 -14.85
CA ILE A 127 -15.10 -3.62 -15.07
C ILE A 127 -15.84 -4.62 -15.96
N LEU A 128 -15.41 -4.73 -17.21
CA LEU A 128 -15.89 -5.75 -18.13
C LEU A 128 -15.20 -7.07 -17.78
N LYS A 129 -15.98 -8.15 -17.71
CA LYS A 129 -15.48 -9.53 -17.54
C LYS A 129 -15.87 -10.37 -18.74
N VAL A 130 -14.90 -11.06 -19.32
CA VAL A 130 -15.10 -11.99 -20.44
C VAL A 130 -14.73 -13.39 -19.98
N ILE A 131 -15.62 -14.35 -20.22
CA ILE A 131 -15.49 -15.74 -19.78
C ILE A 131 -15.49 -16.64 -21.02
N SER A 132 -14.51 -17.53 -21.13
CA SER A 132 -14.49 -18.56 -22.17
C SER A 132 -15.31 -19.78 -21.76
N ASN A 133 -15.95 -20.41 -22.75
CA ASN A 133 -16.85 -21.54 -22.56
C ASN A 133 -16.30 -22.78 -23.28
N TYR A 134 -15.34 -23.48 -22.66
CA TYR A 134 -14.68 -24.63 -23.32
C TYR A 134 -15.57 -25.88 -23.35
N ALA A 135 -15.38 -26.70 -24.39
CA ALA A 135 -16.17 -27.91 -24.59
C ALA A 135 -15.98 -28.97 -23.49
N ASP A 136 -14.87 -28.92 -22.74
CA ASP A 136 -14.59 -29.79 -21.60
C ASP A 136 -15.22 -29.29 -20.29
N GLY A 137 -15.97 -28.18 -20.32
CA GLY A 137 -16.61 -27.57 -19.16
C GLY A 137 -15.68 -26.66 -18.34
N SER A 138 -14.40 -26.53 -18.70
CA SER A 138 -13.52 -25.53 -18.11
C SER A 138 -13.81 -24.13 -18.67
N ALA A 139 -13.32 -23.11 -17.97
CA ALA A 139 -13.44 -21.70 -18.38
C ALA A 139 -12.19 -20.93 -17.96
N ASP A 140 -11.78 -19.98 -18.78
CA ASP A 140 -10.80 -18.95 -18.45
C ASP A 140 -11.51 -17.58 -18.41
N ARG A 141 -10.90 -16.62 -17.73
CA ARG A 141 -11.51 -15.31 -17.46
C ARG A 141 -10.51 -14.19 -17.70
N ALA A 142 -10.97 -13.13 -18.34
CA ALA A 142 -10.19 -11.92 -18.54
C ALA A 142 -11.06 -10.70 -18.19
N GLU A 143 -10.44 -9.67 -17.63
CA GLU A 143 -11.13 -8.45 -17.18
C GLU A 143 -10.44 -7.20 -17.73
N VAL A 144 -11.20 -6.14 -18.00
CA VAL A 144 -10.65 -4.84 -18.41
C VAL A 144 -11.49 -3.68 -17.87
N LEU A 145 -10.82 -2.59 -17.49
CA LEU A 145 -11.47 -1.37 -16.99
C LEU A 145 -11.93 -0.48 -18.14
N ILE A 146 -13.23 -0.22 -18.21
CA ILE A 146 -13.81 0.82 -19.07
C ILE A 146 -13.86 2.13 -18.29
N ARG A 147 -12.94 3.05 -18.61
CA ARG A 147 -12.74 4.30 -17.86
C ARG A 147 -13.40 5.52 -18.53
N PHE A 148 -14.46 6.03 -17.92
CA PHE A 148 -15.10 7.30 -18.28
C PHE A 148 -14.63 8.46 -17.40
N VAL A 149 -14.48 8.24 -16.10
CA VAL A 149 -14.12 9.25 -15.10
C VAL A 149 -12.84 8.91 -14.34
N PRO A 150 -12.15 9.88 -13.72
CA PRO A 150 -11.07 9.60 -12.76
C PRO A 150 -11.54 8.73 -11.60
N PRO A 151 -10.66 7.93 -10.97
CA PRO A 151 -11.02 7.16 -9.78
C PRO A 151 -11.37 8.09 -8.62
N LYS A 152 -12.31 7.66 -7.77
CA LYS A 152 -12.70 8.40 -6.56
C LYS A 152 -11.97 7.82 -5.35
N VAL A 153 -11.57 8.69 -4.42
CA VAL A 153 -10.93 8.28 -3.18
C VAL A 153 -11.58 9.02 -2.02
N ASP A 154 -11.93 8.26 -0.98
CA ASP A 154 -12.32 8.76 0.33
C ASP A 154 -11.05 8.83 1.20
N PHE A 155 -10.40 9.99 1.20
CA PHE A 155 -9.09 10.17 1.83
C PHE A 155 -9.17 9.92 3.34
N LYS A 156 -8.47 8.88 3.80
CA LYS A 156 -8.28 8.59 5.22
C LYS A 156 -7.00 9.23 5.74
N PRO A 157 -6.97 9.68 7.01
CA PRO A 157 -5.76 10.22 7.61
C PRO A 157 -4.65 9.16 7.66
N LEU A 158 -3.46 9.55 7.19
CA LEU A 158 -2.23 8.74 7.27
C LEU A 158 -1.26 9.38 8.27
N SER A 159 -0.21 8.65 8.63
CA SER A 159 0.90 9.11 9.45
C SER A 159 1.57 10.33 8.81
N SER A 160 1.81 11.38 9.60
CA SER A 160 2.61 12.52 9.16
C SER A 160 4.10 12.21 9.01
N ASN A 161 4.56 11.10 9.58
CA ASN A 161 5.98 10.75 9.68
C ASN A 161 6.41 9.69 8.65
N VAL A 162 5.45 9.11 7.92
CA VAL A 162 5.71 8.13 6.86
C VAL A 162 4.81 8.47 5.69
N SER A 163 5.38 9.00 4.61
CA SER A 163 4.60 9.47 3.47
C SER A 163 5.47 9.56 2.23
N VAL A 164 4.82 9.51 1.08
CA VAL A 164 5.44 9.83 -0.21
C VAL A 164 5.01 11.24 -0.61
N ILE A 165 5.90 12.00 -1.23
CA ILE A 165 5.64 13.31 -1.83
C ILE A 165 5.90 13.23 -3.33
N VAL A 166 4.96 13.72 -4.13
CA VAL A 166 5.09 13.80 -5.59
C VAL A 166 5.21 15.28 -5.97
N PRO A 167 6.41 15.90 -5.86
CA PRO A 167 6.55 17.34 -5.98
C PRO A 167 6.18 17.83 -7.38
N ASN A 168 5.65 19.06 -7.46
CA ASN A 168 5.49 19.82 -8.71
C ASN A 168 6.55 20.95 -8.81
N TYR A 169 7.63 20.81 -8.06
CA TYR A 169 8.74 21.75 -7.98
C TYR A 169 10.08 21.01 -7.83
N MET A 170 11.18 21.71 -8.07
CA MET A 170 12.52 21.13 -7.94
C MET A 170 12.87 20.87 -6.47
N ILE A 171 13.39 19.67 -6.20
CA ILE A 171 13.94 19.28 -4.90
C ILE A 171 15.46 19.26 -4.97
N THR A 172 16.11 19.72 -3.90
CA THR A 172 17.56 19.56 -3.74
C THR A 172 17.83 18.29 -2.95
N LEU A 173 18.52 17.34 -3.58
CA LEU A 173 18.96 16.11 -2.94
C LEU A 173 20.40 16.25 -2.45
N LYS A 174 20.71 15.64 -1.31
CA LYS A 174 22.07 15.45 -0.81
C LYS A 174 22.36 13.97 -0.65
N SER A 175 23.53 13.51 -1.08
CA SER A 175 23.93 12.12 -0.80
C SER A 175 24.33 12.01 0.66
N ARG A 176 23.77 11.02 1.37
CA ARG A 176 24.20 10.64 2.72
C ARG A 176 25.35 9.63 2.69
N LEU A 177 25.66 9.07 1.51
CA LEU A 177 26.70 8.06 1.35
C LEU A 177 27.87 8.50 0.47
N PRO A 178 29.12 8.36 0.96
CA PRO A 178 30.32 8.66 0.18
C PRO A 178 30.37 7.84 -1.12
N GLY A 179 30.66 8.51 -2.24
CA GLY A 179 30.81 7.87 -3.55
C GLY A 179 29.54 7.79 -4.39
N TYR A 180 28.36 7.91 -3.78
CA TYR A 180 27.08 7.86 -4.49
C TYR A 180 26.79 9.20 -5.15
N ARG A 181 26.58 9.18 -6.46
CA ARG A 181 26.29 10.36 -7.28
C ARG A 181 24.81 10.44 -7.56
N ILE A 182 24.24 11.62 -7.31
CA ILE A 182 22.83 11.89 -7.60
C ILE A 182 22.67 12.20 -9.09
N PRO A 183 21.77 11.50 -9.82
CA PRO A 183 21.42 11.82 -11.19
C PRO A 183 20.78 13.21 -11.33
N LYS A 184 20.76 13.75 -12.55
CA LYS A 184 20.07 15.02 -12.81
C LYS A 184 18.56 14.78 -12.93
N LEU A 185 17.86 15.06 -11.84
CA LEU A 185 16.42 14.84 -11.71
C LEU A 185 15.62 16.13 -11.83
N THR A 186 14.34 15.98 -12.16
CA THR A 186 13.33 17.04 -12.14
C THR A 186 12.03 16.50 -11.52
N TYR A 187 10.94 17.24 -11.65
CA TYR A 187 9.60 16.84 -11.22
C TYR A 187 8.69 16.48 -12.41
N PHE A 188 7.67 15.68 -12.15
CA PHE A 188 6.54 15.49 -13.06
C PHE A 188 5.60 16.69 -12.96
N ASP A 189 5.17 17.27 -14.08
CA ASP A 189 4.06 18.23 -14.11
C ASP A 189 2.70 17.50 -14.18
N ASP A 190 1.59 18.23 -14.07
CA ASP A 190 0.25 17.63 -14.00
C ASP A 190 -0.22 16.98 -15.32
N SER A 191 0.52 17.15 -16.43
CA SER A 191 0.22 16.44 -17.68
C SER A 191 0.47 14.93 -17.59
N PHE A 192 1.21 14.47 -16.58
CA PHE A 192 1.41 13.05 -16.27
C PHE A 192 0.32 12.45 -15.35
N PHE A 193 -0.56 13.30 -14.80
CA PHE A 193 -1.56 12.93 -13.78
C PHE A 193 -2.99 13.25 -14.23
N ASN A 194 -3.21 13.12 -15.54
CA ASN A 194 -4.45 13.41 -16.25
C ASN A 194 -5.49 12.28 -16.17
N VAL A 195 -5.07 11.06 -15.80
CA VAL A 195 -5.99 9.92 -15.54
C VAL A 195 -6.22 9.75 -14.04
N VAL A 196 -5.13 9.64 -13.28
CA VAL A 196 -5.14 9.59 -11.81
C VAL A 196 -4.45 10.86 -11.33
N ASN A 197 -5.17 11.65 -10.54
CA ASN A 197 -4.67 12.94 -10.04
C ASN A 197 -3.42 12.75 -9.17
N ARG A 198 -2.49 13.72 -9.19
CA ARG A 198 -1.28 13.73 -8.36
C ARG A 198 -1.56 13.45 -6.89
N THR A 199 -2.58 14.09 -6.30
CA THR A 199 -2.93 13.89 -4.89
C THR A 199 -3.39 12.44 -4.63
N VAL A 200 -4.07 11.80 -5.58
CA VAL A 200 -4.44 10.39 -5.46
C VAL A 200 -3.20 9.49 -5.58
N VAL A 201 -2.27 9.79 -6.48
CA VAL A 201 -1.00 9.06 -6.58
C VAL A 201 -0.19 9.20 -5.30
N GLU A 202 -0.04 10.42 -4.79
CA GLU A 202 0.66 10.69 -3.52
C GLU A 202 0.03 9.93 -2.35
N TYR A 203 -1.31 9.90 -2.29
CA TYR A 203 -2.05 9.19 -1.25
C TYR A 203 -1.83 7.66 -1.30
N VAL A 204 -1.97 7.04 -2.48
CA VAL A 204 -1.76 5.59 -2.65
C VAL A 204 -0.31 5.20 -2.37
N LEU A 205 0.66 6.00 -2.81
CA LEU A 205 2.07 5.77 -2.50
C LEU A 205 2.37 5.97 -1.01
N SER A 206 1.68 6.87 -0.33
CA SER A 206 1.83 7.04 1.13
C SER A 206 1.27 5.84 1.90
N ILE A 207 0.13 5.29 1.48
CA ILE A 207 -0.38 4.00 2.01
C ILE A 207 0.67 2.90 1.81
N ALA A 208 1.21 2.78 0.59
CA ALA A 208 2.25 1.80 0.30
C ALA A 208 3.49 1.99 1.17
N SER A 209 3.89 3.23 1.46
CA SER A 209 5.03 3.52 2.33
C SER A 209 4.81 3.06 3.77
N GLU A 210 3.61 3.23 4.33
CA GLU A 210 3.27 2.73 5.67
C GLU A 210 3.30 1.21 5.73
N ILE A 211 2.74 0.55 4.70
CA ILE A 211 2.73 -0.91 4.58
C ILE A 211 4.16 -1.46 4.49
N GLN A 212 5.01 -0.86 3.65
CA GLN A 212 6.39 -1.31 3.49
C GLN A 212 7.25 -1.06 4.74
N MET A 213 7.05 0.07 5.43
CA MET A 213 7.67 0.30 6.74
C MET A 213 7.27 -0.78 7.75
N ASP A 214 6.00 -1.19 7.75
CA ASP A 214 5.54 -2.27 8.62
C ASP A 214 6.15 -3.64 8.26
N PHE A 215 6.33 -3.95 6.96
CA PHE A 215 7.02 -5.16 6.53
C PHE A 215 8.46 -5.21 7.04
N ALA A 216 9.14 -4.07 7.08
CA ALA A 216 10.47 -3.91 7.66
C ALA A 216 10.44 -3.73 9.19
N ASN A 217 9.37 -4.13 9.88
CA ASN A 217 9.25 -4.04 11.34
C ASN A 217 9.44 -2.63 11.91
N ASN A 218 9.27 -1.59 11.09
CA ASN A 218 9.64 -0.19 11.37
C ASN A 218 11.13 0.03 11.71
N ASP A 219 11.99 -0.96 11.46
CA ASP A 219 13.43 -0.89 11.65
C ASP A 219 14.10 -0.40 10.37
N VAL A 220 13.85 0.87 10.08
CA VAL A 220 14.34 1.57 8.88
C VAL A 220 14.98 2.89 9.30
N TYR A 221 16.08 3.26 8.68
CA TYR A 221 16.80 4.49 9.00
C TYR A 221 15.94 5.73 8.67
N LEU A 222 15.64 6.52 9.70
CA LEU A 222 14.80 7.72 9.61
C LEU A 222 15.63 9.00 9.41
N ILE A 223 15.11 9.94 8.61
CA ILE A 223 15.64 11.31 8.49
C ILE A 223 14.77 12.22 9.34
N ASN A 224 15.35 12.84 10.38
CA ASN A 224 14.63 13.74 11.28
C ASN A 224 13.35 13.09 11.85
N GLU A 225 13.47 11.85 12.36
CA GLU A 225 12.36 11.08 12.95
C GLU A 225 11.22 10.72 11.98
N SER A 226 11.43 10.87 10.67
CA SER A 226 10.45 10.57 9.62
C SER A 226 11.05 9.76 8.48
N PHE A 227 10.21 8.99 7.79
CA PHE A 227 10.53 8.28 6.56
C PHE A 227 9.71 8.89 5.40
N MET A 228 10.23 9.99 4.86
CA MET A 228 9.62 10.72 3.75
C MET A 228 10.33 10.34 2.45
N GLN A 229 9.56 9.85 1.48
CA GLN A 229 10.07 9.47 0.16
C GLN A 229 9.59 10.45 -0.91
N TYR A 230 10.39 10.70 -1.95
CA TYR A 230 10.04 11.60 -3.04
C TYR A 230 10.05 10.90 -4.40
N LEU A 231 8.92 10.93 -5.11
CA LEU A 231 8.85 10.47 -6.50
C LEU A 231 9.35 11.57 -7.45
N LEU A 232 10.50 11.34 -8.07
CA LEU A 232 11.15 12.26 -8.98
C LEU A 232 11.15 11.77 -10.42
N ARG A 233 11.42 12.69 -11.34
CA ARG A 233 11.40 12.43 -12.78
C ARG A 233 12.81 12.43 -13.35
N ASP A 234 13.12 11.39 -14.12
CA ASP A 234 14.28 11.35 -15.01
C ASP A 234 13.82 11.34 -16.47
N VAL A 235 14.04 12.47 -17.16
CA VAL A 235 13.60 12.68 -18.55
C VAL A 235 14.37 11.83 -19.57
N HIS A 236 15.50 11.22 -19.18
CA HIS A 236 16.38 10.48 -20.06
C HIS A 236 16.40 8.98 -19.77
N PHE A 237 15.66 8.53 -18.76
CA PHE A 237 15.64 7.14 -18.34
C PHE A 237 14.38 6.41 -18.80
N GLY A 238 14.54 5.13 -19.14
CA GLY A 238 13.46 4.26 -19.59
C GLY A 238 12.72 3.54 -18.46
N GLY A 239 13.28 3.45 -17.25
CA GLY A 239 12.73 2.64 -16.16
C GLY A 239 12.47 3.41 -14.87
N GLY A 240 12.51 2.68 -13.76
CA GLY A 240 12.59 3.21 -12.40
C GLY A 240 13.96 2.95 -11.77
N TYR A 241 14.31 3.76 -10.77
CA TYR A 241 15.41 3.44 -9.86
C TYR A 241 15.23 4.15 -8.51
N THR A 242 15.71 3.51 -7.46
CA THR A 242 15.78 4.04 -6.09
C THR A 242 16.95 5.01 -5.87
N LEU A 243 16.77 5.94 -4.93
CA LEU A 243 17.77 6.84 -4.36
C LEU A 243 17.71 6.77 -2.83
N TRP A 244 17.63 5.55 -2.29
CA TRP A 244 17.58 5.23 -0.86
C TRP A 244 18.67 5.97 -0.02
N TYR A 245 19.79 6.33 -0.64
CA TYR A 245 20.94 6.99 -0.01
C TYR A 245 20.82 8.52 0.07
N THR A 246 19.77 9.15 -0.47
CA THR A 246 19.65 10.62 -0.48
C THR A 246 18.92 11.18 0.74
N ASP A 247 19.11 12.48 0.98
CA ASP A 247 18.30 13.33 1.85
C ASP A 247 17.64 14.46 1.02
N PRO A 248 16.29 14.48 0.91
CA PRO A 248 15.37 13.43 1.36
C PRO A 248 15.55 12.11 0.59
N ILE A 249 15.02 11.01 1.12
CA ILE A 249 14.96 9.72 0.39
C ILE A 249 14.07 9.90 -0.84
N ALA A 250 14.46 9.31 -1.96
CA ALA A 250 13.75 9.48 -3.21
C ALA A 250 13.82 8.22 -4.07
N PHE A 251 12.95 8.17 -5.06
CA PHE A 251 13.01 7.22 -6.17
C PHE A 251 12.59 7.95 -7.44
N ALA A 252 13.07 7.50 -8.58
CA ALA A 252 12.89 8.17 -9.85
C ALA A 252 12.18 7.27 -10.85
N MET A 253 11.36 7.89 -11.70
CA MET A 253 10.72 7.24 -12.84
C MET A 253 11.01 7.99 -14.14
N GLY A 254 11.14 7.20 -15.21
CA GLY A 254 11.24 7.67 -16.57
C GLY A 254 9.92 8.15 -17.17
N ASP A 255 10.01 9.05 -18.14
CA ASP A 255 8.86 9.57 -18.90
C ASP A 255 7.97 8.46 -19.48
N CYS A 256 8.57 7.43 -20.08
CA CYS A 256 7.81 6.39 -20.76
C CYS A 256 6.96 5.53 -19.82
N MET A 257 7.37 5.42 -18.54
CA MET A 257 6.66 4.64 -17.52
C MET A 257 5.41 5.34 -17.02
N MET A 258 5.43 6.68 -16.91
CA MET A 258 4.34 7.47 -16.30
C MET A 258 3.36 8.08 -17.32
N ARG A 259 3.61 7.98 -18.63
CA ARG A 259 2.85 8.70 -19.66
C ARG A 259 1.47 8.14 -19.99
N LYS A 260 1.26 6.83 -19.85
CA LYS A 260 0.01 6.15 -20.27
C LYS A 260 -0.90 5.83 -19.09
N SER A 261 -0.31 5.35 -18.01
CA SER A 261 -0.98 4.91 -16.79
C SER A 261 0.02 5.02 -15.64
N ILE A 262 -0.47 4.98 -14.40
CA ILE A 262 0.40 4.91 -13.23
C ILE A 262 0.95 3.48 -13.11
N PRO A 263 2.27 3.26 -13.14
CA PRO A 263 2.87 1.95 -13.04
C PRO A 263 2.98 1.52 -11.56
N TRP A 264 1.84 1.29 -10.91
CA TRP A 264 1.75 1.02 -9.47
C TRP A 264 2.77 0.00 -8.97
N SER A 265 2.87 -1.14 -9.65
CA SER A 265 3.83 -2.18 -9.30
C SER A 265 5.28 -1.72 -9.37
N SER A 266 5.68 -1.01 -10.44
CA SER A 266 7.04 -0.47 -10.53
C SER A 266 7.31 0.61 -9.48
N LEU A 267 6.32 1.44 -9.12
CA LEU A 267 6.48 2.42 -8.04
C LEU A 267 6.69 1.72 -6.69
N PHE A 268 5.88 0.70 -6.37
CA PHE A 268 6.04 -0.08 -5.14
C PHE A 268 7.36 -0.84 -5.11
N HIS A 269 7.88 -1.27 -6.26
CA HIS A 269 9.19 -1.90 -6.40
C HIS A 269 10.32 -0.95 -5.97
N GLU A 270 10.37 0.25 -6.54
CA GLU A 270 11.42 1.21 -6.20
C GLU A 270 11.36 1.67 -4.74
N MET A 271 10.15 1.87 -4.20
CA MET A 271 9.95 2.14 -2.78
C MET A 271 10.40 0.96 -1.89
N GLY A 272 10.22 -0.27 -2.38
CA GLY A 272 10.71 -1.48 -1.72
C GLY A 272 12.22 -1.46 -1.55
N HIS A 273 12.97 -0.95 -2.53
CA HIS A 273 14.40 -0.70 -2.35
C HIS A 273 14.68 0.41 -1.33
N ASP A 274 13.94 1.53 -1.37
CA ASP A 274 14.10 2.63 -0.41
C ASP A 274 13.98 2.14 1.04
N VAL A 275 13.04 1.24 1.30
CA VAL A 275 12.84 0.62 2.61
C VAL A 275 13.92 -0.41 2.92
N THR A 276 14.07 -1.43 2.05
CA THR A 276 14.94 -2.58 2.33
C THR A 276 16.39 -2.18 2.42
N LEU A 277 16.89 -1.23 1.61
CA LEU A 277 18.28 -0.79 1.67
C LEU A 277 18.55 0.22 2.81
N ASN A 278 17.51 0.81 3.41
CA ASN A 278 17.62 1.59 4.66
C ASN A 278 17.34 0.77 5.93
N SER A 279 17.11 -0.53 5.81
CA SER A 279 16.93 -1.47 6.93
C SER A 279 18.20 -2.34 7.10
N PRO A 280 18.53 -2.87 8.29
CA PRO A 280 18.07 -2.41 9.61
C PRO A 280 18.52 -0.97 9.90
N ALA A 281 17.80 -0.21 10.71
CA ALA A 281 18.04 1.24 10.87
C ALA A 281 19.45 1.59 11.39
N ASN A 282 20.00 0.74 12.27
CA ASN A 282 21.30 0.95 12.89
C ASN A 282 22.48 0.47 12.03
N TYR A 283 22.22 -0.39 11.05
CA TYR A 283 23.22 -1.03 10.21
C TYR A 283 22.65 -1.33 8.82
N PHE A 284 22.10 -0.29 8.18
CA PHE A 284 21.33 -0.47 6.96
C PHE A 284 22.16 -1.06 5.83
N TYR A 285 21.54 -1.92 5.03
CA TYR A 285 22.19 -2.65 3.92
C TYR A 285 22.86 -1.75 2.91
N GLY A 286 22.34 -0.54 2.75
CA GLY A 286 22.87 0.46 1.85
C GLY A 286 24.38 0.71 1.99
N GLY A 287 25.13 0.42 0.92
CA GLY A 287 26.59 0.51 0.85
C GLY A 287 27.32 -0.73 1.37
N LYS A 288 26.59 -1.74 1.84
CA LYS A 288 27.12 -2.97 2.48
C LYS A 288 26.96 -4.22 1.61
N ILE A 289 25.91 -4.26 0.80
CA ILE A 289 25.58 -5.38 -0.10
C ILE A 289 25.56 -4.95 -1.57
N ASP A 290 26.19 -3.82 -1.90
CA ASP A 290 26.10 -3.14 -3.18
C ASP A 290 26.95 -3.79 -4.30
N GLY A 291 27.06 -3.09 -5.42
CA GLY A 291 27.89 -3.52 -6.54
C GLY A 291 27.28 -4.70 -7.28
N ASN A 292 28.14 -5.59 -7.76
CA ASN A 292 27.73 -6.70 -8.61
C ASN A 292 26.99 -7.81 -7.83
N ALA A 293 27.14 -7.84 -6.50
CA ALA A 293 26.45 -8.78 -5.63
C ALA A 293 25.11 -8.26 -5.10
N ASN A 294 24.64 -7.09 -5.54
CA ASN A 294 23.46 -6.45 -4.97
C ASN A 294 22.16 -7.18 -5.30
N ALA A 295 22.02 -7.61 -6.55
CA ALA A 295 20.73 -7.99 -7.11
C ALA A 295 20.07 -9.18 -6.38
N ILE A 296 20.86 -10.15 -5.89
CA ILE A 296 20.31 -11.30 -5.15
C ILE A 296 19.54 -10.88 -3.89
N PHE A 297 19.93 -9.78 -3.24
CA PHE A 297 19.16 -9.21 -2.13
C PHE A 297 18.20 -8.15 -2.64
N SER A 298 18.70 -7.07 -3.28
CA SER A 298 17.90 -5.87 -3.54
C SER A 298 16.71 -6.15 -4.44
N GLU A 299 16.92 -6.89 -5.53
CA GLU A 299 15.87 -7.19 -6.50
C GLU A 299 14.89 -8.23 -5.93
N SER A 300 15.38 -9.27 -5.27
CA SER A 300 14.50 -10.25 -4.59
C SER A 300 13.59 -9.56 -3.58
N MET A 301 14.15 -8.71 -2.73
CA MET A 301 13.38 -8.02 -1.69
C MET A 301 12.42 -6.98 -2.29
N ALA A 302 12.83 -6.24 -3.32
CA ALA A 302 11.93 -5.30 -4.00
C ALA A 302 10.76 -6.01 -4.70
N GLN A 303 10.99 -7.15 -5.34
CA GLN A 303 9.92 -7.99 -5.89
C GLN A 303 8.96 -8.45 -4.79
N ILE A 304 9.47 -8.95 -3.67
CA ILE A 304 8.65 -9.44 -2.55
C ILE A 304 7.83 -8.27 -1.94
N PHE A 305 8.46 -7.12 -1.68
CA PHE A 305 7.81 -5.93 -1.13
C PHE A 305 6.73 -5.40 -2.07
N GLN A 306 7.02 -5.28 -3.37
CA GLN A 306 6.09 -4.82 -4.39
C GLN A 306 4.77 -5.59 -4.37
N HIS A 307 4.84 -6.92 -4.45
CA HIS A 307 3.65 -7.76 -4.57
C HIS A 307 2.91 -7.90 -3.23
N SER A 308 3.65 -7.98 -2.13
CA SER A 308 3.05 -7.96 -0.78
C SER A 308 2.32 -6.65 -0.51
N THR A 309 2.86 -5.51 -0.96
CA THR A 309 2.22 -4.20 -0.84
C THR A 309 0.90 -4.17 -1.62
N ALA A 310 0.92 -4.62 -2.88
CA ALA A 310 -0.30 -4.69 -3.69
C ALA A 310 -1.35 -5.61 -3.04
N TYR A 311 -0.94 -6.77 -2.54
CA TYR A 311 -1.82 -7.71 -1.83
C TYR A 311 -2.51 -7.03 -0.63
N GLU A 312 -1.77 -6.32 0.22
CA GLU A 312 -2.32 -5.64 1.39
C GLU A 312 -3.25 -4.49 1.00
N ILE A 313 -2.91 -3.70 -0.02
CA ILE A 313 -3.78 -2.60 -0.49
C ILE A 313 -5.09 -3.16 -1.04
N ILE A 314 -5.05 -4.17 -1.89
CA ILE A 314 -6.24 -4.72 -2.56
C ILE A 314 -7.19 -5.36 -1.53
N ASN A 315 -6.66 -6.12 -0.58
CA ASN A 315 -7.46 -6.81 0.42
C ASN A 315 -7.98 -5.89 1.54
N ASN A 316 -7.40 -4.71 1.70
CA ASN A 316 -7.82 -3.72 2.70
C ASN A 316 -8.30 -2.39 2.07
N ALA A 317 -8.67 -2.40 0.78
CA ALA A 317 -8.98 -1.18 0.02
C ALA A 317 -10.03 -0.27 0.67
N LYS A 318 -11.05 -0.86 1.32
CA LYS A 318 -12.08 -0.11 2.05
C LYS A 318 -11.52 0.66 3.24
N VAL A 319 -10.55 0.08 3.96
CA VAL A 319 -9.86 0.74 5.08
C VAL A 319 -9.13 1.98 4.59
N TYR A 320 -8.64 1.95 3.35
CA TYR A 320 -7.94 3.06 2.69
C TYR A 320 -8.85 3.96 1.84
N GLY A 321 -10.17 3.73 1.82
CA GLY A 321 -11.11 4.51 1.03
C GLY A 321 -10.88 4.48 -0.48
N LEU A 322 -10.30 3.41 -1.03
CA LEU A 322 -10.00 3.29 -2.46
C LEU A 322 -11.20 2.73 -3.24
N SER A 323 -11.52 3.35 -4.39
CA SER A 323 -12.58 2.87 -5.29
C SER A 323 -12.21 1.56 -5.99
N GLU A 324 -13.22 0.79 -6.37
CA GLU A 324 -13.06 -0.51 -7.03
C GLU A 324 -12.24 -0.44 -8.32
N ASP A 325 -12.39 0.62 -9.12
CA ASP A 325 -11.63 0.81 -10.37
C ASP A 325 -10.14 1.10 -10.13
N LEU A 326 -9.81 1.81 -9.04
CA LEU A 326 -8.42 2.06 -8.65
C LEU A 326 -7.77 0.78 -8.12
N VAL A 327 -8.50 0.03 -7.28
CA VAL A 327 -8.08 -1.28 -6.79
C VAL A 327 -7.85 -2.25 -7.95
N PHE A 328 -8.73 -2.22 -8.95
CA PHE A 328 -8.57 -3.00 -10.17
C PHE A 328 -7.28 -2.65 -10.92
N GLU A 329 -6.96 -1.37 -11.11
CA GLU A 329 -5.70 -0.96 -11.76
C GLU A 329 -4.46 -1.40 -10.99
N ILE A 330 -4.47 -1.27 -9.65
CA ILE A 330 -3.38 -1.74 -8.80
C ILE A 330 -3.22 -3.26 -8.94
N LYS A 331 -4.33 -4.00 -8.92
CA LYS A 331 -4.37 -5.46 -9.11
C LYS A 331 -3.81 -5.88 -10.47
N GLN A 332 -4.26 -5.26 -11.55
CA GLN A 332 -3.77 -5.59 -12.90
C GLN A 332 -2.28 -5.26 -13.06
N SER A 333 -1.82 -4.16 -12.46
CA SER A 333 -0.40 -3.80 -12.43
C SER A 333 0.43 -4.88 -11.71
N ALA A 334 -0.05 -5.41 -10.58
CA ALA A 334 0.58 -6.49 -9.83
C ALA A 334 0.54 -7.85 -10.55
N ILE A 335 -0.60 -8.21 -11.16
CA ILE A 335 -0.73 -9.45 -11.94
C ILE A 335 0.25 -9.46 -13.11
N SER A 336 0.32 -8.37 -13.87
CA SER A 336 1.27 -8.24 -14.98
C SER A 336 2.71 -8.45 -14.52
N SER A 337 3.06 -7.89 -13.36
CA SER A 337 4.41 -8.05 -12.80
C SER A 337 4.69 -9.46 -12.28
N ILE A 338 3.75 -10.09 -11.57
CA ILE A 338 3.99 -11.41 -10.96
C ILE A 338 4.11 -12.51 -12.03
N MET A 339 3.46 -12.33 -13.18
CA MET A 339 3.64 -13.21 -14.34
C MET A 339 5.09 -13.19 -14.84
N MET A 340 5.81 -12.06 -14.75
CA MET A 340 7.23 -12.01 -15.10
C MET A 340 8.08 -12.82 -14.10
N VAL A 341 7.73 -12.78 -12.81
CA VAL A 341 8.38 -13.59 -11.76
C VAL A 341 8.19 -15.09 -12.05
N LYS A 342 6.96 -15.51 -12.36
CA LYS A 342 6.66 -16.88 -12.77
C LYS A 342 7.45 -17.32 -14.01
N ASN A 343 7.46 -16.50 -15.07
CA ASN A 343 8.16 -16.82 -16.31
C ASN A 343 9.68 -16.95 -16.09
N ALA A 344 10.28 -16.08 -15.29
CA ALA A 344 11.70 -16.14 -14.95
C ALA A 344 12.05 -17.39 -14.12
N TYR A 345 11.16 -17.80 -13.19
CA TYR A 345 11.30 -19.07 -12.48
C TYR A 345 11.21 -20.27 -13.44
N GLU A 346 10.25 -20.29 -14.35
CA GLU A 346 10.15 -21.35 -15.37
C GLU A 346 11.40 -21.40 -16.26
N GLU A 347 11.94 -20.25 -16.66
CA GLU A 347 13.20 -20.15 -17.39
C GLU A 347 14.39 -20.66 -16.56
N TYR A 348 14.45 -20.34 -15.26
CA TYR A 348 15.46 -20.87 -14.35
C TYR A 348 15.46 -22.40 -14.34
N ILE A 349 14.28 -23.02 -14.19
CA ILE A 349 14.15 -24.49 -14.24
C ILE A 349 14.57 -25.03 -15.60
N ASN A 350 14.07 -24.45 -16.70
CA ASN A 350 14.30 -24.94 -18.06
C ASN A 350 15.76 -24.75 -18.52
N SER A 351 16.48 -23.79 -17.96
CA SER A 351 17.90 -23.52 -18.25
C SER A 351 18.87 -24.38 -17.43
N GLY A 352 18.36 -25.30 -16.60
CA GLY A 352 19.18 -26.19 -15.78
C GLY A 352 19.53 -25.63 -14.41
N MET A 353 18.78 -24.62 -13.93
CA MET A 353 18.91 -24.03 -12.59
C MET A 353 20.32 -23.49 -12.36
N VAL A 354 20.79 -22.62 -13.27
CA VAL A 354 22.11 -21.98 -13.17
C VAL A 354 22.03 -20.85 -12.15
N PHE A 355 22.46 -21.13 -10.92
CA PHE A 355 22.56 -20.12 -9.87
C PHE A 355 23.61 -19.05 -10.21
N SER A 356 23.29 -17.77 -9.94
CA SER A 356 24.26 -16.67 -9.90
C SER A 356 23.85 -15.64 -8.86
N SER A 357 24.81 -15.25 -8.02
CA SER A 357 24.69 -14.13 -7.07
C SER A 357 25.55 -12.93 -7.46
N TRP A 358 26.12 -12.94 -8.66
CA TRP A 358 27.05 -11.93 -9.15
C TRP A 358 26.72 -11.52 -10.58
N ASN A 359 26.41 -10.24 -10.77
CA ASN A 359 26.18 -9.63 -12.08
C ASN A 359 27.52 -9.18 -12.67
N ASP A 360 28.05 -9.91 -13.64
CA ASP A 360 29.37 -9.61 -14.21
C ASP A 360 29.29 -8.37 -15.13
N PRO A 361 29.99 -7.26 -14.84
CA PRO A 361 29.93 -6.06 -15.66
C PRO A 361 30.53 -6.24 -17.07
N VAL A 362 31.18 -7.38 -17.35
CA VAL A 362 31.73 -7.72 -18.67
C VAL A 362 30.68 -8.36 -19.58
N THR A 363 29.59 -8.90 -19.03
CA THR A 363 28.53 -9.53 -19.81
C THR A 363 27.41 -8.54 -20.13
N GLU A 364 26.69 -8.81 -21.21
CA GLU A 364 25.58 -7.95 -21.66
C GLU A 364 24.26 -8.26 -20.92
N ARG A 365 24.18 -9.44 -20.28
CA ARG A 365 22.98 -9.92 -19.59
C ARG A 365 23.28 -10.06 -18.12
N ASP A 366 22.32 -9.66 -17.30
CA ASP A 366 22.38 -9.90 -15.86
C ASP A 366 22.18 -11.40 -15.57
N GLU A 367 23.24 -12.10 -15.15
CA GLU A 367 23.19 -13.51 -14.82
C GLU A 367 22.37 -13.80 -13.57
N THR A 368 22.19 -12.79 -12.70
CA THR A 368 21.48 -12.96 -11.43
C THR A 368 19.96 -12.95 -11.61
N PHE A 369 19.46 -12.48 -12.77
CA PHE A 369 18.04 -12.25 -13.04
C PHE A 369 17.14 -13.43 -12.66
N ASN A 370 17.41 -14.60 -13.23
CA ASN A 370 16.59 -15.78 -12.97
C ASN A 370 16.75 -16.29 -11.51
N THR A 371 17.88 -16.02 -10.86
CA THR A 371 18.14 -16.43 -9.47
C THR A 371 17.31 -15.59 -8.49
N PHE A 372 17.38 -14.25 -8.59
CA PHE A 372 16.63 -13.39 -7.67
C PHE A 372 15.12 -13.46 -7.91
N MET A 373 14.68 -13.69 -9.15
CA MET A 373 13.28 -13.95 -9.47
C MET A 373 12.79 -15.28 -8.92
N THR A 374 13.65 -16.31 -8.91
CA THR A 374 13.33 -17.61 -8.28
C THR A 374 13.15 -17.47 -6.77
N LEU A 375 13.98 -16.70 -6.09
CA LEU A 375 13.78 -16.39 -4.65
C LEU A 375 12.43 -15.73 -4.39
N ALA A 376 12.07 -14.71 -5.17
CA ALA A 376 10.77 -14.05 -5.07
C ALA A 376 9.59 -14.99 -5.39
N TYR A 377 9.70 -15.79 -6.46
CA TYR A 377 8.70 -16.80 -6.81
C TYR A 377 8.45 -17.77 -5.66
N LYS A 378 9.52 -18.28 -5.04
CA LYS A 378 9.42 -19.23 -3.93
C LYS A 378 8.78 -18.61 -2.70
N PHE A 379 9.05 -17.34 -2.39
CA PHE A 379 8.30 -16.62 -1.36
C PHE A 379 6.80 -16.59 -1.67
N PHE A 380 6.40 -16.22 -2.88
CA PHE A 380 4.99 -16.16 -3.26
C PHE A 380 4.33 -17.54 -3.24
N GLU A 381 5.05 -18.56 -3.70
CA GLU A 381 4.54 -19.93 -3.70
C GLU A 381 4.21 -20.41 -2.28
N HIS A 382 5.10 -20.18 -1.32
CA HIS A 382 4.89 -20.54 0.08
C HIS A 382 3.81 -19.67 0.75
N ALA A 383 3.75 -18.38 0.46
CA ALA A 383 2.69 -17.49 0.94
C ALA A 383 1.30 -17.99 0.51
N GLU A 384 1.14 -18.33 -0.76
CA GLU A 384 -0.13 -18.79 -1.31
C GLU A 384 -0.55 -20.19 -0.82
N LYS A 385 0.42 -21.05 -0.49
CA LYS A 385 0.18 -22.39 0.05
C LYS A 385 -0.12 -22.40 1.55
N SER A 386 0.50 -21.51 2.31
CA SER A 386 0.37 -21.48 3.78
C SER A 386 -0.96 -20.92 4.27
N GLY A 387 -1.61 -20.03 3.49
CA GLY A 387 -2.81 -19.32 3.92
C GLY A 387 -2.56 -18.22 4.95
N LEU A 388 -1.29 -17.88 5.23
CA LEU A 388 -0.88 -16.84 6.18
C LEU A 388 -0.96 -15.41 5.60
N GLY A 389 -1.25 -15.29 4.30
CA GLY A 389 -1.08 -14.05 3.55
C GLY A 389 0.40 -13.71 3.36
N TYR A 390 0.68 -12.46 3.00
CA TYR A 390 2.02 -12.00 2.61
C TYR A 390 2.74 -11.25 3.74
N ARG A 391 1.98 -10.49 4.52
CA ARG A 391 2.50 -9.61 5.56
C ARG A 391 3.24 -10.35 6.67
N MET A 392 2.65 -11.41 7.23
CA MET A 392 3.25 -12.12 8.36
C MET A 392 4.56 -12.81 7.98
N PRO A 393 4.63 -13.60 6.90
CA PRO A 393 5.89 -14.21 6.49
C PRO A 393 6.96 -13.17 6.13
N LEU A 394 6.58 -12.05 5.48
CA LEU A 394 7.54 -11.01 5.12
C LEU A 394 8.15 -10.33 6.34
N LYS A 395 7.36 -10.04 7.38
CA LYS A 395 7.89 -9.48 8.63
C LYS A 395 8.91 -10.41 9.29
N ARG A 396 8.61 -11.71 9.35
CA ARG A 396 9.55 -12.73 9.84
C ARG A 396 10.81 -12.78 8.98
N MET A 397 10.67 -12.80 7.66
CA MET A 397 11.81 -12.75 6.73
C MET A 397 12.71 -11.55 7.05
N MET A 398 12.10 -10.37 7.22
CA MET A 398 12.82 -9.14 7.57
C MET A 398 13.48 -9.21 8.94
N MET A 399 12.88 -9.86 9.95
CA MET A 399 13.51 -10.01 11.27
C MET A 399 14.86 -10.74 11.18
N LEU A 400 14.92 -11.88 10.46
CA LEU A 400 16.17 -12.61 10.30
C LEU A 400 17.18 -11.77 9.54
N LEU A 401 16.74 -11.16 8.43
CA LEU A 401 17.58 -10.27 7.62
C LEU A 401 18.15 -9.13 8.49
N GLN A 402 17.33 -8.48 9.32
CA GLN A 402 17.72 -7.38 10.20
C GLN A 402 18.73 -7.75 11.30
N THR A 403 19.07 -9.04 11.47
CA THR A 403 20.22 -9.47 12.29
C THR A 403 21.57 -9.29 11.60
N PHE A 404 21.59 -8.80 10.36
CA PHE A 404 22.79 -8.59 9.55
C PHE A 404 23.78 -7.66 10.22
N CYS A 405 25.05 -8.07 10.28
CA CYS A 405 26.10 -7.34 10.98
C CYS A 405 27.38 -7.16 10.14
N GLU A 406 28.44 -6.59 10.73
CA GLU A 406 29.70 -6.36 10.01
C GLU A 406 30.39 -7.66 9.60
N GLU A 407 30.30 -8.73 10.40
CA GLU A 407 30.83 -10.06 10.03
C GLU A 407 30.11 -10.63 8.80
N ASP A 408 28.79 -10.47 8.73
CA ASP A 408 28.01 -10.90 7.57
C ASP A 408 28.36 -10.09 6.33
N LYS A 409 28.59 -8.78 6.45
CA LYS A 409 29.06 -7.95 5.33
C LYS A 409 30.40 -8.43 4.78
N GLU A 410 31.35 -8.79 5.64
CA GLU A 410 32.64 -9.36 5.22
C GLU A 410 32.45 -10.66 4.44
N ARG A 411 31.55 -11.54 4.91
CA ARG A 411 31.21 -12.82 4.24
C ARG A 411 30.40 -12.62 2.96
N TYR A 412 29.50 -11.65 2.94
CA TYR A 412 28.70 -11.25 1.77
C TYR A 412 29.60 -10.80 0.64
N SER A 413 30.72 -10.14 0.98
CA SER A 413 31.77 -9.71 0.06
C SER A 413 31.21 -9.03 -1.20
N GLN A 414 30.66 -7.83 -1.03
CA GLN A 414 29.97 -7.09 -2.09
C GLN A 414 30.84 -6.78 -3.33
N PHE A 415 32.17 -6.89 -3.22
CA PHE A 415 33.12 -6.58 -4.30
C PHE A 415 33.91 -7.78 -4.80
N GLU A 416 33.65 -9.00 -4.31
CA GLU A 416 34.34 -10.20 -4.80
C GLU A 416 33.36 -11.35 -5.11
N ASN A 417 33.63 -12.02 -6.23
CA ASN A 417 32.92 -13.22 -6.63
C ASN A 417 33.73 -14.48 -6.24
N SER A 418 33.58 -14.93 -5.00
CA SER A 418 34.20 -16.18 -4.51
C SER A 418 33.14 -17.22 -4.16
N PRO A 419 33.47 -18.53 -4.20
CA PRO A 419 32.58 -19.59 -3.75
C PRO A 419 32.10 -19.39 -2.29
N GLU A 420 32.96 -18.88 -1.41
CA GLU A 420 32.59 -18.64 -0.01
C GLU A 420 31.53 -17.53 0.11
N ALA A 421 31.68 -16.45 -0.65
CA ALA A 421 30.72 -15.36 -0.68
C ALA A 421 29.41 -15.80 -1.35
N GLU A 422 29.51 -16.60 -2.41
CA GLU A 422 28.36 -17.20 -3.08
C GLU A 422 27.52 -18.07 -2.13
N ASN A 423 28.18 -18.98 -1.40
CA ASN A 423 27.53 -19.83 -0.40
C ASN A 423 26.82 -18.98 0.66
N PHE A 424 27.48 -17.93 1.16
CA PHE A 424 26.89 -17.05 2.18
C PHE A 424 25.66 -16.31 1.63
N ARG A 425 25.76 -15.67 0.45
CA ARG A 425 24.65 -14.91 -0.17
C ARG A 425 23.43 -15.80 -0.43
N ALA A 426 23.64 -17.00 -0.97
CA ALA A 426 22.58 -17.99 -1.17
C ALA A 426 21.96 -18.40 0.16
N THR A 427 22.80 -18.77 1.14
CA THR A 427 22.34 -19.29 2.44
C THR A 427 21.59 -18.24 3.26
N LEU A 428 22.01 -16.97 3.22
CA LEU A 428 21.32 -15.87 3.89
C LEU A 428 19.86 -15.75 3.42
N MET A 429 19.65 -15.75 2.11
CA MET A 429 18.31 -15.65 1.54
C MET A 429 17.46 -16.89 1.83
N VAL A 430 18.05 -18.09 1.79
CA VAL A 430 17.35 -19.34 2.12
C VAL A 430 17.01 -19.44 3.61
N ALA A 431 17.89 -18.98 4.49
CA ALA A 431 17.62 -18.90 5.93
C ALA A 431 16.48 -17.91 6.21
N ALA A 432 16.52 -16.72 5.60
CA ALA A 432 15.46 -15.73 5.71
C ALA A 432 14.10 -16.28 5.26
N LEU A 433 14.06 -16.94 4.09
CA LEU A 433 12.84 -17.55 3.57
C LEU A 433 12.34 -18.70 4.45
N SER A 434 13.26 -19.53 4.95
CA SER A 434 12.92 -20.62 5.88
C SER A 434 12.27 -20.09 7.15
N PHE A 435 12.86 -19.04 7.71
CA PHE A 435 12.34 -18.40 8.91
C PHE A 435 11.01 -17.68 8.66
N ALA A 436 10.81 -17.11 7.46
CA ALA A 436 9.54 -16.50 7.03
C ALA A 436 8.34 -17.45 7.20
N PHE A 437 8.52 -18.71 6.79
CA PHE A 437 7.47 -19.72 6.75
C PHE A 437 7.57 -20.79 7.86
N GLU A 438 8.52 -20.63 8.79
CA GLU A 438 8.80 -21.60 9.85
C GLU A 438 9.05 -23.02 9.31
N GLU A 439 9.69 -23.11 8.15
CA GLU A 439 9.98 -24.36 7.44
C GLU A 439 11.45 -24.42 7.05
N ASP A 440 12.10 -25.58 7.20
CA ASP A 440 13.47 -25.77 6.74
C ASP A 440 13.50 -25.99 5.22
N LEU A 441 13.84 -24.94 4.47
CA LEU A 441 13.83 -24.96 3.00
C LEU A 441 15.18 -25.33 2.39
N ARG A 442 16.18 -25.79 3.18
CA ARG A 442 17.52 -26.13 2.64
C ARG A 442 17.44 -27.17 1.52
N GLU A 443 16.72 -28.26 1.73
CA GLU A 443 16.60 -29.35 0.74
C GLU A 443 15.78 -28.98 -0.49
N GLU A 444 14.88 -28.00 -0.37
CA GLU A 444 14.21 -27.41 -1.51
C GLU A 444 15.19 -26.61 -2.38
N PHE A 445 15.97 -25.73 -1.76
CA PHE A 445 16.88 -24.85 -2.48
C PHE A 445 18.13 -25.56 -3.02
N LYS A 446 18.62 -26.60 -2.32
CA LYS A 446 19.66 -27.49 -2.88
C LYS A 446 19.18 -28.21 -4.15
N ARG A 447 17.91 -28.62 -4.21
CA ARG A 447 17.31 -29.18 -5.44
C ARG A 447 17.14 -28.15 -6.56
N LEU A 448 17.05 -26.88 -6.20
CA LEU A 448 17.11 -25.74 -7.12
C LEU A 448 18.55 -25.31 -7.43
N ASN A 449 19.58 -26.09 -7.09
CA ASN A 449 21.00 -25.77 -7.30
C ASN A 449 21.51 -24.50 -6.59
N PHE A 450 20.83 -24.02 -5.54
CA PHE A 450 21.39 -22.98 -4.69
C PHE A 450 22.52 -23.58 -3.83
N PRO A 451 23.69 -22.92 -3.71
CA PRO A 451 24.81 -23.42 -2.93
C PRO A 451 24.61 -23.15 -1.43
N VAL A 452 23.63 -23.82 -0.84
CA VAL A 452 23.26 -23.67 0.57
C VAL A 452 24.27 -24.38 1.47
N ASP A 453 24.85 -23.65 2.42
CA ASP A 453 25.77 -24.16 3.43
C ASP A 453 25.04 -24.41 4.76
N ASP A 454 25.00 -25.68 5.20
CA ASP A 454 24.25 -26.09 6.39
C ASP A 454 24.75 -25.41 7.68
N LYS A 455 26.07 -25.16 7.78
CA LYS A 455 26.65 -24.54 8.98
C LYS A 455 26.30 -23.06 9.06
N ILE A 456 26.39 -22.35 7.93
CA ILE A 456 25.99 -20.94 7.84
C ILE A 456 24.49 -20.80 8.14
N TYR A 457 23.68 -21.72 7.61
CA TYR A 457 22.24 -21.74 7.86
C TYR A 457 21.93 -21.89 9.35
N ASP A 458 22.48 -22.91 10.01
CA ASP A 458 22.22 -23.17 11.42
C ASP A 458 22.69 -21.98 12.29
N GLU A 459 23.81 -21.35 11.94
CA GLU A 459 24.31 -20.14 12.60
C GLU A 459 23.31 -18.97 12.52
N LEU A 460 22.81 -18.66 11.32
CA LEU A 460 21.84 -17.59 11.10
C LEU A 460 20.52 -17.84 11.84
N ILE A 461 20.00 -19.07 11.78
CA ILE A 461 18.76 -19.47 12.46
C ILE A 461 18.92 -19.41 13.99
N ASN A 462 20.05 -19.86 14.53
CA ASN A 462 20.28 -19.78 15.97
C ASN A 462 20.43 -18.32 16.44
N ARG A 463 21.09 -17.47 15.65
CA ARG A 463 21.26 -16.06 15.99
C ARG A 463 19.93 -15.31 16.13
N ILE A 464 19.01 -15.51 15.19
CA ILE A 464 17.67 -14.90 15.33
C ILE A 464 16.93 -15.49 16.53
N LYS A 465 16.98 -16.81 16.75
CA LYS A 465 16.35 -17.43 17.93
C LYS A 465 16.90 -16.89 19.25
N ASP A 466 18.21 -16.67 19.35
CA ASP A 466 18.84 -16.06 20.53
C ASP A 466 18.38 -14.60 20.72
N THR A 467 18.16 -13.86 19.64
CA THR A 467 17.58 -12.50 19.67
C THR A 467 16.13 -12.53 20.17
N LEU A 468 15.35 -13.56 19.81
CA LEU A 468 13.98 -13.73 20.30
C LEU A 468 13.89 -14.23 21.75
N MET A 469 15.00 -14.72 22.33
CA MET A 469 15.04 -15.00 23.77
C MET A 469 15.10 -13.72 24.62
N THR A 470 15.27 -12.55 23.99
CA THR A 470 15.04 -11.24 24.61
C THR A 470 13.74 -10.66 24.06
N ASN A 471 12.76 -10.42 24.94
CA ASN A 471 11.42 -9.97 24.57
C ASN A 471 11.45 -8.69 23.71
N ASN A 472 10.86 -8.78 22.53
CA ASN A 472 10.57 -7.72 21.59
C ASN A 472 9.16 -7.20 21.84
N LEU A 473 8.99 -5.87 21.83
CA LEU A 473 7.66 -5.30 22.03
C LEU A 473 6.72 -5.64 20.87
N PRO A 474 5.41 -5.80 21.12
CA PRO A 474 4.47 -6.13 20.06
C PRO A 474 4.35 -4.97 19.08
N SER A 475 4.10 -5.27 17.81
CA SER A 475 3.85 -4.25 16.82
C SER A 475 2.62 -3.41 17.20
N LYS A 476 2.64 -2.13 16.82
CA LYS A 476 1.49 -1.23 16.97
C LYS A 476 0.23 -1.91 16.38
N PRO A 477 -0.90 -1.98 17.10
CA PRO A 477 -2.09 -2.67 16.62
C PRO A 477 -2.71 -1.98 15.43
N ILE A 478 -3.19 -2.77 14.47
CA ILE A 478 -4.02 -2.28 13.37
C ILE A 478 -5.46 -2.66 13.64
N VAL A 479 -6.33 -1.66 13.53
CA VAL A 479 -7.76 -1.77 13.76
C VAL A 479 -8.46 -1.65 12.40
N SER A 480 -9.36 -2.60 12.13
CA SER A 480 -10.20 -2.62 10.93
C SER A 480 -11.67 -2.81 11.35
N GLY A 481 -12.59 -2.18 10.65
CA GLY A 481 -14.02 -2.17 10.98
C GLY A 481 -14.74 -1.01 10.27
N SER A 482 -16.00 -0.76 10.64
CA SER A 482 -16.73 0.43 10.18
C SER A 482 -16.19 1.66 10.92
N ASN A 483 -15.86 2.72 10.18
CA ASN A 483 -15.47 4.01 10.76
C ASN A 483 -16.66 5.00 10.79
N ASP A 484 -17.82 4.59 10.30
CA ASP A 484 -19.08 5.32 10.33
C ASP A 484 -20.22 4.39 10.78
N GLY A 485 -21.28 4.97 11.33
CA GLY A 485 -22.42 4.21 11.81
C GLY A 485 -23.52 5.02 12.46
N HIS A 486 -24.50 4.31 13.03
CA HIS A 486 -25.63 4.86 13.77
C HIS A 486 -25.58 4.39 15.22
N LYS A 487 -26.03 5.24 16.14
CA LYS A 487 -26.07 4.89 17.56
C LYS A 487 -26.97 3.67 17.80
N ASN A 488 -26.67 2.92 18.85
CA ASN A 488 -27.35 1.68 19.24
C ASN A 488 -27.24 0.52 18.22
N ILE A 489 -26.34 0.61 17.24
CA ILE A 489 -25.98 -0.50 16.37
C ILE A 489 -24.64 -1.09 16.80
N SER A 490 -24.58 -2.43 16.83
CA SER A 490 -23.35 -3.16 17.13
C SER A 490 -22.48 -3.28 15.88
N TYR A 491 -21.24 -2.82 15.99
CA TYR A 491 -20.21 -2.92 14.96
C TYR A 491 -19.14 -3.92 15.36
N THR A 492 -18.63 -4.66 14.39
CA THR A 492 -17.53 -5.61 14.57
C THR A 492 -16.22 -4.97 14.15
N TYR A 493 -15.21 -5.09 15.02
CA TYR A 493 -13.85 -4.64 14.80
C TYR A 493 -12.89 -5.82 14.85
N THR A 494 -11.92 -5.82 13.94
CA THR A 494 -10.84 -6.79 13.88
C THR A 494 -9.52 -6.07 14.17
N ILE A 495 -8.80 -6.57 15.16
CA ILE A 495 -7.55 -5.99 15.66
C ILE A 495 -6.44 -7.01 15.47
N VAL A 496 -5.29 -6.59 14.95
CA VAL A 496 -4.12 -7.45 14.80
C VAL A 496 -2.85 -6.69 15.18
N SER A 497 -1.99 -7.37 15.94
CA SER A 497 -0.61 -7.01 16.23
C SER A 497 0.26 -8.22 15.94
N VAL A 498 1.51 -7.93 15.62
CA VAL A 498 2.54 -8.92 15.38
C VAL A 498 3.43 -8.97 16.61
N ASP A 499 3.59 -10.16 17.17
CA ASP A 499 4.62 -10.41 18.16
C ASP A 499 5.76 -11.16 17.48
N LEU A 500 6.97 -10.58 17.52
CA LEU A 500 8.12 -11.13 16.81
C LEU A 500 8.63 -12.41 17.49
N ASP A 501 8.49 -12.51 18.80
CA ASP A 501 8.84 -13.71 19.58
C ASP A 501 7.73 -14.77 19.54
N ASN A 502 6.62 -14.43 18.86
CA ASN A 502 5.40 -15.22 18.76
C ASN A 502 4.72 -15.41 20.13
N ASP A 503 4.93 -14.46 21.04
CA ASP A 503 4.28 -14.43 22.34
C ASP A 503 2.78 -14.16 22.20
N SER A 504 2.00 -14.68 23.15
CA SER A 504 0.57 -14.43 23.17
C SER A 504 0.30 -12.96 23.49
N LEU A 505 -0.67 -12.37 22.79
CA LEU A 505 -0.99 -10.95 22.92
C LEU A 505 -2.33 -10.73 23.62
N GLN A 506 -2.33 -9.76 24.54
CA GLN A 506 -3.52 -9.19 25.15
C GLN A 506 -3.72 -7.76 24.65
N TYR A 507 -4.94 -7.43 24.20
CA TYR A 507 -5.29 -6.11 23.71
C TYR A 507 -6.06 -5.30 24.75
N PHE A 508 -5.72 -4.02 24.82
CA PHE A 508 -6.41 -3.02 25.62
C PHE A 508 -7.03 -2.00 24.67
N ILE A 509 -8.34 -1.88 24.71
CA ILE A 509 -9.13 -1.02 23.83
C ILE A 509 -9.85 0.02 24.69
N ASP A 510 -9.68 1.29 24.35
CA ASP A 510 -10.49 2.41 24.82
C ASP A 510 -11.36 2.85 23.64
N TRP A 511 -12.68 2.75 23.76
CA TRP A 511 -13.61 3.05 22.67
C TRP A 511 -13.90 4.55 22.50
N GLY A 512 -13.32 5.40 23.35
CA GLY A 512 -13.47 6.85 23.30
C GLY A 512 -14.80 7.38 23.86
N ASP A 513 -15.69 6.50 24.30
CA ASP A 513 -16.98 6.82 24.94
C ASP A 513 -16.95 6.63 26.47
N GLY A 514 -15.76 6.33 27.02
CA GLY A 514 -15.54 6.01 28.43
C GLY A 514 -15.66 4.52 28.76
N SER A 515 -16.03 3.68 27.79
CA SER A 515 -15.96 2.22 27.90
C SER A 515 -14.61 1.69 27.41
N ASN A 516 -14.13 0.64 28.08
CA ASN A 516 -12.88 -0.03 27.76
C ASN A 516 -13.10 -1.53 27.65
N TYR A 517 -12.25 -2.20 26.88
CA TYR A 517 -12.21 -3.66 26.78
C TYR A 517 -10.78 -4.16 26.91
N THR A 518 -10.60 -5.23 27.69
CA THR A 518 -9.33 -5.97 27.76
C THR A 518 -9.59 -7.40 27.33
N SER A 519 -8.89 -7.85 26.29
CA SER A 519 -9.04 -9.21 25.78
C SER A 519 -8.41 -10.23 26.73
N LYS A 520 -8.65 -11.52 26.48
CA LYS A 520 -7.72 -12.55 26.95
C LYS A 520 -6.43 -12.49 26.13
N PHE A 521 -5.38 -13.13 26.62
CA PHE A 521 -4.27 -13.50 25.76
C PHE A 521 -4.79 -14.40 24.64
N ILE A 522 -4.49 -13.99 23.41
CA ILE A 522 -4.69 -14.79 22.21
C ILE A 522 -3.33 -15.07 21.61
N ASP A 523 -3.20 -16.13 20.82
CA ASP A 523 -1.92 -16.46 20.19
C ASP A 523 -1.39 -15.23 19.44
N GLY A 524 -0.09 -14.96 19.57
CA GLY A 524 0.56 -13.90 18.83
C GLY A 524 0.26 -14.03 17.35
N ASN A 525 0.24 -12.92 16.63
CA ASN A 525 0.05 -12.94 15.17
C ASN A 525 -1.37 -13.38 14.71
N THR A 526 -2.32 -13.58 15.63
CA THR A 526 -3.74 -13.81 15.32
C THR A 526 -4.60 -12.55 15.51
N SER A 527 -5.74 -12.49 14.82
CA SER A 527 -6.65 -11.35 14.91
C SER A 527 -7.68 -11.52 16.04
N LEU A 528 -7.87 -10.46 16.81
CA LEU A 528 -8.97 -10.32 17.77
C LEU A 528 -10.18 -9.72 17.07
N THR A 529 -11.31 -10.42 17.10
CA THR A 529 -12.61 -9.85 16.73
C THR A 529 -13.38 -9.43 17.99
N VAL A 530 -13.82 -8.17 18.03
CA VAL A 530 -14.58 -7.60 19.14
C VAL A 530 -15.72 -6.75 18.60
N ASN A 531 -16.87 -6.80 19.27
CA ASN A 531 -18.01 -5.96 18.93
C ASN A 531 -18.12 -4.78 19.90
N HIS A 532 -18.54 -3.62 19.40
CA HIS A 532 -18.86 -2.45 20.22
C HIS A 532 -20.12 -1.75 19.74
N THR A 533 -20.75 -0.98 20.63
CA THR A 533 -21.95 -0.18 20.34
C THR A 533 -21.83 1.15 21.05
N TRP A 534 -22.02 2.24 20.31
CA TRP A 534 -22.10 3.59 20.87
C TRP A 534 -23.56 3.97 21.10
N ASP A 535 -23.89 4.52 22.27
CA ASP A 535 -25.25 4.93 22.63
C ASP A 535 -25.56 6.38 22.26
N ARG A 536 -24.53 7.15 21.87
CA ARG A 536 -24.63 8.57 21.52
C ARG A 536 -24.01 8.85 20.16
N ALA A 537 -24.59 9.82 19.46
CA ALA A 537 -24.00 10.42 18.29
C ALA A 537 -22.70 11.17 18.65
N GLY A 538 -21.72 11.17 17.74
CA GLY A 538 -20.48 11.90 17.90
C GLY A 538 -19.28 11.25 17.21
N ARG A 539 -18.10 11.81 17.48
CA ARG A 539 -16.81 11.37 16.97
C ARG A 539 -15.99 10.73 18.08
N TYR A 540 -15.64 9.47 17.91
CA TYR A 540 -14.92 8.67 18.90
C TYR A 540 -13.50 8.34 18.41
N ILE A 541 -12.51 8.47 19.30
CA ILE A 541 -11.13 8.06 19.03
C ILE A 541 -10.89 6.75 19.77
N VAL A 542 -11.01 5.63 19.06
CA VAL A 542 -10.71 4.31 19.59
C VAL A 542 -9.19 4.17 19.70
N LYS A 543 -8.68 3.84 20.89
CA LYS A 543 -7.25 3.63 21.12
C LYS A 543 -6.98 2.18 21.48
N VAL A 544 -5.97 1.60 20.85
CA VAL A 544 -5.61 0.19 21.06
C VAL A 544 -4.12 0.04 21.32
N LYS A 545 -3.75 -0.82 22.29
CA LYS A 545 -2.38 -1.30 22.48
C LYS A 545 -2.38 -2.80 22.78
N ALA A 546 -1.31 -3.48 22.39
CA ALA A 546 -1.06 -4.89 22.67
C ALA A 546 -0.04 -5.06 23.80
N PHE A 547 -0.10 -6.19 24.49
CA PHE A 547 0.76 -6.58 25.61
C PHE A 547 1.13 -8.06 25.45
N ASP A 548 2.42 -8.37 25.47
CA ASP A 548 3.00 -9.72 25.31
C ASP A 548 3.24 -10.48 26.63
N ASN A 549 2.81 -9.91 27.77
CA ASN A 549 3.10 -10.34 29.15
C ASN A 549 4.38 -9.72 29.78
N GLU A 550 5.18 -8.98 29.02
CA GLU A 550 6.37 -8.26 29.51
C GLU A 550 6.34 -6.75 29.15
N THR A 551 6.00 -6.40 27.93
CA THR A 551 6.03 -5.06 27.35
C THR A 551 4.75 -4.68 26.58
N PHE A 552 4.56 -3.38 26.39
CA PHE A 552 3.42 -2.83 25.63
C PHE A 552 3.87 -2.30 24.28
N SER A 553 3.04 -2.50 23.27
CA SER A 553 3.16 -1.80 21.99
C SER A 553 2.93 -0.29 22.15
N ALA A 554 3.26 0.47 21.11
CA ALA A 554 2.72 1.82 20.92
C ALA A 554 1.18 1.79 20.80
N ASN A 555 0.51 2.89 21.15
CA ASN A 555 -0.93 3.04 20.93
C ASN A 555 -1.23 3.29 19.45
N SER A 556 -2.22 2.59 18.90
CA SER A 556 -2.91 2.98 17.68
C SER A 556 -4.18 3.77 17.99
N SER A 557 -4.62 4.56 17.01
CA SER A 557 -5.84 5.38 17.08
C SER A 557 -6.67 5.09 15.83
N TYR A 558 -7.97 4.89 16.00
CA TYR A 558 -8.94 4.66 14.94
C TYR A 558 -10.18 5.53 15.20
N ILE A 559 -10.54 6.39 14.25
CA ILE A 559 -11.63 7.35 14.44
C ILE A 559 -12.93 6.73 13.93
N VAL A 560 -13.99 6.78 14.74
CA VAL A 560 -15.33 6.31 14.40
C VAL A 560 -16.32 7.47 14.52
N TYR A 561 -17.15 7.66 13.50
CA TYR A 561 -18.24 8.62 13.44
C TYR A 561 -19.57 7.90 13.63
N ILE A 562 -20.34 8.28 14.64
CA ILE A 562 -21.67 7.71 14.91
C ILE A 562 -22.67 8.83 14.75
N ASP A 563 -23.56 8.73 13.77
CA ASP A 563 -24.51 9.80 13.42
C ASP A 563 -23.80 11.17 13.32
N SER A 564 -22.63 11.18 12.67
CA SER A 564 -21.71 12.31 12.67
C SER A 564 -20.91 12.39 11.38
N LEU A 565 -20.52 13.60 10.98
CA LEU A 565 -19.78 13.87 9.75
C LEU A 565 -18.69 14.91 9.98
N GLU A 566 -17.45 14.59 9.61
CA GLU A 566 -16.33 15.54 9.67
C GLU A 566 -16.53 16.70 8.68
N VAL A 567 -16.27 17.91 9.13
CA VAL A 567 -16.34 19.14 8.33
C VAL A 567 -14.98 19.80 8.33
N ASP A 568 -14.17 19.39 7.36
CA ASP A 568 -12.82 19.88 7.13
C ASP A 568 -11.99 19.90 8.45
N ASP A 569 -11.15 20.89 8.63
CA ASP A 569 -10.35 21.11 9.83
C ASP A 569 -11.05 21.95 10.92
N ILE A 570 -12.30 22.39 10.70
CA ILE A 570 -13.03 23.23 11.68
C ILE A 570 -13.79 22.42 12.74
N GLY A 571 -14.20 21.17 12.46
CA GLY A 571 -15.04 20.41 13.38
C GLY A 571 -15.80 19.25 12.76
N TYR A 572 -16.91 18.86 13.36
CA TYR A 572 -17.79 17.82 12.84
C TYR A 572 -19.26 18.08 13.19
N LEU A 573 -20.16 17.63 12.32
CA LEU A 573 -21.61 17.66 12.49
C LEU A 573 -22.10 16.45 13.28
N ILE A 574 -23.22 16.61 13.98
CA ILE A 574 -23.84 15.58 14.85
C ILE A 574 -25.35 15.56 14.61
N ASP A 575 -25.88 14.38 14.30
CA ASP A 575 -27.31 14.06 14.15
C ASP A 575 -27.76 13.39 15.46
N ILE A 576 -28.35 14.20 16.33
CA ILE A 576 -28.64 13.80 17.70
C ILE A 576 -29.82 12.83 17.75
N ASP A 577 -30.78 12.96 16.84
CA ASP A 577 -32.01 12.16 16.82
C ASP A 577 -31.97 10.99 15.81
N SER A 578 -30.92 10.90 15.00
CA SER A 578 -30.71 9.91 13.92
C SER A 578 -31.78 9.99 12.83
N ASN A 579 -32.22 11.21 12.49
CA ASN A 579 -33.23 11.43 11.44
C ASN A 579 -32.61 11.62 10.03
N GLY A 580 -31.28 11.65 9.92
CA GLY A 580 -30.54 11.88 8.68
C GLY A 580 -30.21 13.36 8.40
N ILE A 581 -30.49 14.25 9.35
CA ILE A 581 -30.19 15.68 9.29
C ILE A 581 -29.36 16.04 10.53
N TYR A 582 -28.20 16.66 10.32
CA TYR A 582 -27.35 17.07 11.43
C TYR A 582 -27.89 18.30 12.18
N ASP A 583 -27.96 18.21 13.51
CA ASP A 583 -28.55 19.21 14.41
C ASP A 583 -27.52 20.18 14.99
N ARG A 584 -26.29 19.68 15.20
CA ARG A 584 -25.24 20.37 15.97
C ARG A 584 -23.90 20.28 15.27
N PHE A 585 -23.07 21.28 15.52
CA PHE A 585 -21.68 21.31 15.07
C PHE A 585 -20.77 21.36 16.29
N HIS A 586 -19.81 20.45 16.35
CA HIS A 586 -18.74 20.47 17.34
C HIS A 586 -17.51 21.16 16.76
N ASN A 587 -17.16 22.33 17.31
CA ASN A 587 -15.99 23.07 16.89
C ASN A 587 -14.71 22.45 17.48
N LYS A 588 -13.77 22.08 16.62
CA LYS A 588 -12.51 21.42 17.00
C LYS A 588 -11.58 22.32 17.84
N SER A 589 -11.59 23.63 17.60
CA SER A 589 -10.71 24.58 18.29
C SER A 589 -11.22 24.95 19.68
N SER A 590 -12.53 25.15 19.83
CA SER A 590 -13.13 25.50 21.13
C SER A 590 -13.56 24.29 21.95
N GLY A 591 -13.82 23.14 21.31
CA GLY A 591 -14.42 21.96 21.91
C GLY A 591 -15.90 22.13 22.25
N LEU A 592 -16.53 23.23 21.82
CA LEU A 592 -17.91 23.57 22.10
C LEU A 592 -18.82 23.19 20.93
N GLU A 593 -20.08 22.91 21.26
CA GLU A 593 -21.10 22.66 20.27
C GLU A 593 -21.98 23.89 20.01
N SER A 594 -22.33 24.11 18.76
CA SER A 594 -23.18 25.19 18.27
C SER A 594 -24.32 24.66 17.38
N ASN A 595 -25.22 25.56 16.98
CA ASN A 595 -26.37 25.21 16.18
C ASN A 595 -25.99 24.95 14.73
N VAL A 596 -26.76 24.08 14.07
CA VAL A 596 -26.69 23.86 12.63
C VAL A 596 -28.06 24.11 12.03
N GLY A 597 -28.10 24.88 10.96
CA GLY A 597 -29.28 25.04 10.11
C GLY A 597 -29.17 24.13 8.90
N TYR A 598 -30.30 23.71 8.33
CA TYR A 598 -30.32 23.01 7.05
C TYR A 598 -31.25 23.73 6.08
N LYS A 599 -30.71 24.18 4.93
CA LYS A 599 -31.49 24.91 3.92
C LYS A 599 -30.95 24.64 2.52
N ASN A 600 -31.85 24.33 1.59
CA ASN A 600 -31.52 24.13 0.17
C ASN A 600 -30.42 23.09 -0.10
N GLY A 601 -30.28 22.07 0.76
CA GLY A 601 -29.23 21.05 0.61
C GLY A 601 -27.89 21.38 1.28
N GLU A 602 -27.79 22.52 1.96
CA GLU A 602 -26.57 22.96 2.65
C GLU A 602 -26.81 23.05 4.17
N TYR A 603 -25.79 22.67 4.92
CA TYR A 603 -25.68 22.87 6.35
C TYR A 603 -25.08 24.25 6.64
N LEU A 604 -25.81 25.08 7.37
CA LEU A 604 -25.36 26.38 7.85
C LEU A 604 -24.78 26.17 9.25
N ILE A 605 -23.53 26.55 9.44
CA ILE A 605 -22.76 26.27 10.66
C ILE A 605 -22.44 27.59 11.36
N ASP A 606 -22.87 27.69 12.61
CA ASP A 606 -22.47 28.74 13.54
C ASP A 606 -21.13 28.32 14.16
N GLY A 607 -20.02 28.88 13.68
CA GLY A 607 -18.69 28.39 14.03
C GLY A 607 -18.25 28.80 15.42
N ASP A 608 -18.64 30.00 15.86
CA ASP A 608 -18.22 30.58 17.15
C ASP A 608 -19.30 30.56 18.25
N GLY A 609 -20.52 30.12 17.91
CA GLY A 609 -21.64 29.98 18.85
C GLY A 609 -22.37 31.30 19.13
N ASP A 610 -22.19 32.33 18.31
CA ASP A 610 -22.85 33.63 18.46
C ASP A 610 -24.27 33.68 17.86
N ASN A 611 -24.76 32.57 17.31
CA ASN A 611 -26.02 32.40 16.57
C ASN A 611 -26.06 33.09 15.21
N ILE A 612 -24.90 33.35 14.61
CA ILE A 612 -24.75 33.80 13.22
C ILE A 612 -24.10 32.65 12.42
N TRP A 613 -24.54 32.47 11.17
CA TRP A 613 -23.97 31.45 10.29
C TRP A 613 -22.62 31.92 9.74
N ASP A 614 -21.54 31.35 10.25
CA ASP A 614 -20.18 31.64 9.79
C ASP A 614 -19.81 30.84 8.54
N TYR A 615 -20.41 29.67 8.36
CA TYR A 615 -20.08 28.76 7.26
C TYR A 615 -21.32 28.12 6.64
N SER A 616 -21.19 27.72 5.38
CA SER A 616 -22.08 26.78 4.71
C SER A 616 -21.29 25.55 4.27
N PHE A 617 -21.88 24.37 4.42
CA PHE A 617 -21.24 23.10 4.09
C PHE A 617 -22.21 22.19 3.33
N SER A 618 -21.71 21.57 2.26
CA SER A 618 -22.34 20.38 1.67
C SER A 618 -21.25 19.43 1.21
N GLU A 619 -21.57 18.14 1.10
CA GLU A 619 -20.63 17.14 0.56
C GLU A 619 -20.25 17.43 -0.91
N TYR A 620 -21.06 18.20 -1.64
CA TYR A 620 -20.79 18.55 -3.04
C TYR A 620 -19.93 19.81 -3.19
N SER A 621 -20.18 20.84 -2.39
CA SER A 621 -19.51 22.14 -2.48
C SER A 621 -18.36 22.31 -1.50
N GLY A 622 -18.22 21.41 -0.53
CA GLY A 622 -17.30 21.56 0.59
C GLY A 622 -17.70 22.71 1.52
N LEU A 623 -16.75 23.11 2.37
CA LEU A 623 -16.92 24.18 3.34
C LEU A 623 -16.70 25.56 2.69
N VAL A 624 -17.64 26.48 2.88
CA VAL A 624 -17.55 27.86 2.44
C VAL A 624 -17.70 28.78 3.64
N LYS A 625 -16.71 29.64 3.86
CA LYS A 625 -16.76 30.65 4.91
C LYS A 625 -17.53 31.89 4.45
N HIS A 626 -18.50 32.33 5.23
CA HIS A 626 -19.16 33.60 5.04
C HIS A 626 -18.31 34.72 5.65
N VAL A 627 -18.10 35.80 4.88
CA VAL A 627 -17.43 37.01 5.36
C VAL A 627 -18.49 38.07 5.58
N GLU A 628 -18.92 38.28 6.81
CA GLU A 628 -19.66 39.49 7.14
C GLU A 628 -18.71 40.68 7.29
N ASN A 629 -18.97 41.74 6.54
CA ASN A 629 -18.48 43.08 6.84
C ASN A 629 -19.10 43.54 8.16
N ARG A 630 -18.47 43.20 9.29
CA ARG A 630 -18.81 43.80 10.58
C ARG A 630 -18.42 45.30 10.53
N GLU A 631 -19.35 46.16 10.08
CA GLU A 631 -19.34 47.55 10.52
C GLU A 631 -19.42 47.50 12.05
N ARG A 632 -18.32 47.84 12.72
CA ARG A 632 -18.29 48.00 14.17
C ARG A 632 -19.37 48.99 14.55
N LYS A 633 -20.52 48.52 15.04
CA LYS A 633 -21.41 49.36 15.85
C LYS A 633 -20.63 49.71 17.11
N HIS A 634 -20.02 50.88 17.07
CA HIS A 634 -19.39 51.51 18.22
C HIS A 634 -20.46 51.71 19.30
N THR A 635 -20.47 50.88 20.34
CA THR A 635 -21.14 51.21 21.59
C THR A 635 -20.28 52.26 22.30
N PRO A 636 -20.77 53.49 22.53
CA PRO A 636 -20.00 54.55 23.17
C PRO A 636 -20.07 54.38 24.69
N SER A 637 -19.44 53.35 25.24
CA SER A 637 -19.33 53.19 26.70
C SER A 637 -18.14 53.99 27.25
N PHE A 638 -17.03 54.07 26.52
CA PHE A 638 -15.80 54.71 27.00
C PHE A 638 -15.77 56.23 26.84
N GLU A 639 -16.38 56.77 25.77
CA GLU A 639 -16.44 58.23 25.54
C GLU A 639 -17.38 58.93 26.52
N ILE A 640 -18.49 58.30 26.91
CA ILE A 640 -19.41 58.82 27.93
C ILE A 640 -18.73 58.85 29.31
N ILE A 641 -17.91 57.84 29.64
CA ILE A 641 -17.10 57.84 30.87
C ILE A 641 -16.06 58.96 30.86
N LEU A 642 -15.38 59.19 29.72
CA LEU A 642 -14.42 60.29 29.58
C LEU A 642 -15.09 61.67 29.67
N MET A 643 -16.28 61.85 29.10
CA MET A 643 -17.06 63.09 29.23
C MET A 643 -17.53 63.34 30.66
N LEU A 644 -17.96 62.29 31.38
CA LEU A 644 -18.34 62.37 32.80
C LEU A 644 -17.13 62.70 33.69
N LEU A 645 -15.96 62.11 33.42
CA LEU A 645 -14.73 62.43 34.15
C LEU A 645 -14.27 63.87 33.88
N ALA A 646 -14.36 64.35 32.63
CA ALA A 646 -14.01 65.73 32.28
C ALA A 646 -14.96 66.77 32.91
N THR A 647 -16.26 66.46 33.00
CA THR A 647 -17.23 67.32 33.71
C THR A 647 -17.00 67.34 35.21
N ILE A 648 -16.65 66.20 35.83
CA ILE A 648 -16.26 66.14 37.24
C ILE A 648 -14.97 66.94 37.49
N PHE A 649 -13.96 66.82 36.62
CA PHE A 649 -12.69 67.55 36.75
C PHE A 649 -12.87 69.06 36.60
N THR A 650 -13.72 69.50 35.66
CA THR A 650 -14.05 70.92 35.48
C THR A 650 -14.89 71.47 36.64
N LEU A 651 -15.80 70.69 37.22
CA LEU A 651 -16.52 71.06 38.45
C LEU A 651 -15.57 71.19 39.66
N ILE A 652 -14.66 70.24 39.85
CA ILE A 652 -13.66 70.29 40.94
C ILE A 652 -12.74 71.52 40.75
N TRP A 653 -12.29 71.77 39.52
CA TRP A 653 -11.48 72.96 39.21
C TRP A 653 -12.25 74.27 39.46
N TYR A 654 -13.52 74.35 39.06
CA TYR A 654 -14.36 75.53 39.27
C TYR A 654 -14.62 75.79 40.77
N VAL A 655 -14.87 74.74 41.56
CA VAL A 655 -15.08 74.85 43.02
C VAL A 655 -13.79 75.27 43.73
N ASN A 656 -12.62 74.76 43.32
CA ASN A 656 -11.34 75.13 43.90
C ASN A 656 -10.87 76.55 43.52
N LYS A 657 -11.38 77.13 42.44
CA LYS A 657 -11.06 78.52 42.03
C LYS A 657 -11.92 79.58 42.74
N LYS A 658 -12.97 79.16 43.45
CA LYS A 658 -13.90 80.04 44.20
C LYS A 658 -13.69 80.00 45.72
N LYS A 659 -12.61 79.39 46.21
CA LYS A 659 -12.17 79.46 47.60
C LYS A 659 -10.97 80.39 47.76
#